data_AF-K0NQ10-F1
#
_entry.id   AF-K0NQ10-F1
#
_cell.length_a   1.000
_cell.length_b   1.000
_cell.length_c   1.000
_cell.angle_alpha   90.00
_cell.angle_beta   90.00
_cell.angle_gamma   90.00
#
_symmetry.space_group_name_H-M   'P 1'
#
loop_
_entity.id
_entity.type
_entity.pdbx_description
1 polymer ?
#
loop_
_entity_poly.entity_id
_entity_poly.type
_entity_poly.pdbx_seq_one_letter_code
_entity_poly.pdbx_strand_id
1 'polypeptide(L)'
;MKFENGRVGELSYLNSITKIQAGHDFYLIYVLKGTATVRKDTDSWLLKENKLLSIQSARTISINPQGVCGLLRISENYVSLFDLKEYMINCDPSLQDRISYQEVVKTLTELLALTEEPSVSSTDLIAKITKLIEKLKNDFGKPLSNTGDLISQVEKYLELNFQQECSLTEVAHRFSVTPQYLSQRFKSQTGENFTKYLTRLRLEQSLLDLQHSNDLVLDVALRNGFSSLSTFNRTFKEKYHMSPGQYRNQHQLGLESEEQTGEVNNEELEASLTKMRLKNLQQQTISLHADRKEAGHRPVFADTITLSQVPTPKIMEILQRLRIRYVRMELKLPEQIDNMYLLQVNHDIEPVLRVGLPIIWSIDDNSVEELSNNLRRFFGYFANIISVENVAKWRIELSSQVSSKIVEIKSAFNDLGIKPSFIIRGDSATLAGLSISEVAFNLIVGENQASAVVYQSKRLRQQFPHAELFVTYLGITKHNLRILNDTNFAAAMFMKTAFKLSESADHIALAMLQDNEHQQLLDGQNGLTTFSMLRKPMFYAVSFFNRQSSQIFEIKENYLTSYDGRRNYSVLITNPSVVRSESTRIDYDNFHSILVERTAKKMVKVTGLANGCYMIKSRIENHYVGLTKLWKDLDQLPKLNLEEQDYLNRKSVTDMVIRQVEVKDHNLQFEFKMQANEVVYLHLIYLY
;
A
#
# COMPACT_ATOMS: atom_id res chain seq x y z
N MET A 1 12.96 14.47 10.65
CA MET A 1 13.31 13.59 9.50
C MET A 1 13.20 14.39 8.22
N LYS A 2 14.28 14.47 7.43
CA LYS A 2 14.30 15.17 6.14
C LYS A 2 14.05 14.20 4.99
N PHE A 3 13.11 14.51 4.09
CA PHE A 3 12.81 13.72 2.90
C PHE A 3 13.68 14.18 1.73
N GLU A 4 14.40 13.26 1.09
CA GLU A 4 15.44 13.56 0.08
C GLU A 4 16.40 14.68 0.51
N ASN A 5 17.03 14.52 1.68
CA ASN A 5 17.92 15.54 2.26
C ASN A 5 17.27 16.92 2.44
N GLY A 6 15.93 16.98 2.50
CA GLY A 6 15.15 18.21 2.69
C GLY A 6 14.64 18.82 1.40
N ARG A 7 14.92 18.21 0.24
CA ARG A 7 14.43 18.68 -1.07
C ARG A 7 12.94 18.52 -1.25
N VAL A 8 12.34 17.47 -0.69
CA VAL A 8 10.88 17.22 -0.76
C VAL A 8 10.16 17.85 0.43
N GLY A 9 10.75 17.74 1.62
CA GLY A 9 10.16 18.25 2.85
C GLY A 9 10.85 17.73 4.09
N GLU A 10 10.25 17.99 5.23
CA GLU A 10 10.73 17.59 6.54
C GLU A 10 9.57 17.35 7.49
N LEU A 11 9.67 16.28 8.28
CA LEU A 11 8.76 16.01 9.38
C LEU A 11 9.47 16.20 10.72
N SER A 12 8.87 16.98 11.61
CA SER A 12 9.40 17.29 12.94
C SER A 12 8.34 17.09 14.02
N TYR A 13 8.77 16.77 15.24
CA TYR A 13 7.92 16.72 16.42
C TYR A 13 8.22 17.94 17.30
N LEU A 14 7.19 18.63 17.78
CA LEU A 14 7.27 19.83 18.58
C LEU A 14 6.61 19.60 19.94
N ASN A 15 7.31 19.95 21.02
CA ASN A 15 6.81 19.94 22.40
C ASN A 15 7.09 21.25 23.16
N SER A 16 7.69 22.24 22.49
CA SER A 16 7.98 23.57 23.02
C SER A 16 7.61 24.65 22.01
N ILE A 17 7.56 25.91 22.49
CA ILE A 17 7.24 27.06 21.64
C ILE A 17 8.23 27.13 20.49
N THR A 18 7.71 27.06 19.27
CA THR A 18 8.49 27.08 18.05
C THR A 18 8.02 28.26 17.19
N LYS A 19 8.94 29.15 16.83
CA LYS A 19 8.71 30.16 15.79
C LYS A 19 9.27 29.63 14.50
N ILE A 20 8.42 29.42 13.50
CA ILE A 20 8.79 29.00 12.16
C ILE A 20 8.74 30.24 11.29
N GLN A 21 9.88 30.64 10.75
CA GLN A 21 9.87 31.56 9.62
C GLN A 21 9.32 30.79 8.43
N ALA A 22 8.05 31.03 8.12
CA ALA A 22 7.39 30.33 7.04
C ALA A 22 7.92 30.91 5.73
N GLY A 23 8.76 30.14 5.04
CA GLY A 23 9.21 30.46 3.68
C GLY A 23 8.08 30.20 2.69
N HIS A 24 8.34 29.54 1.57
CA HIS A 24 7.28 29.18 0.60
C HIS A 24 6.84 27.73 0.72
N ASP A 25 7.17 27.12 1.86
CA ASP A 25 6.82 25.77 2.16
C ASP A 25 5.36 25.66 2.58
N PHE A 26 4.81 24.48 2.36
CA PHE A 26 3.49 24.13 2.85
C PHE A 26 3.60 23.42 4.20
N TYR A 27 2.81 23.85 5.18
CA TYR A 27 2.87 23.29 6.53
C TYR A 27 1.58 22.59 6.90
N LEU A 28 1.70 21.39 7.46
CA LEU A 28 0.63 20.69 8.16
C LEU A 28 1.00 20.54 9.63
N ILE A 29 0.15 21.07 10.50
CA ILE A 29 0.31 21.05 11.95
C ILE A 29 -0.75 20.12 12.53
N TYR A 30 -0.31 19.03 13.16
CA TYR A 30 -1.18 18.01 13.72
C TYR A 30 -0.93 17.83 15.20
N VAL A 31 -1.96 18.02 16.04
CA VAL A 31 -1.84 17.83 17.49
C VAL A 31 -1.99 16.34 17.79
N LEU A 32 -0.88 15.70 18.12
CA LEU A 32 -0.86 14.30 18.53
C LEU A 32 -1.42 14.15 19.94
N LYS A 33 -1.01 15.02 20.86
CA LYS A 33 -1.42 15.04 22.28
C LYS A 33 -1.73 16.44 22.77
N GLY A 34 -2.75 16.57 23.60
CA GLY A 34 -3.01 17.80 24.33
C GLY A 34 -3.58 18.88 23.41
N THR A 35 -2.99 20.08 23.44
CA THR A 35 -3.45 21.21 22.62
C THR A 35 -2.28 21.97 22.03
N ALA A 36 -2.51 22.70 20.94
CA ALA A 36 -1.54 23.68 20.45
C ALA A 36 -2.23 24.96 20.02
N THR A 37 -1.62 26.09 20.38
CA THR A 37 -2.03 27.39 19.85
C THR A 37 -1.13 27.74 18.68
N VAL A 38 -1.71 27.95 17.51
CA VAL A 38 -0.99 28.39 16.31
C VAL A 38 -1.36 29.84 16.05
N ARG A 39 -0.37 30.71 15.86
CA ARG A 39 -0.55 32.14 15.56
C ARG A 39 0.14 32.50 14.26
N LYS A 40 -0.57 33.24 13.41
CA LYS A 40 -0.04 33.85 12.18
C LYS A 40 -0.66 35.23 12.05
N ASP A 41 0.16 36.26 11.99
CA ASP A 41 -0.30 37.66 11.94
C ASP A 41 -1.30 37.98 13.06
N THR A 42 -2.55 38.36 12.71
CA THR A 42 -3.66 38.62 13.65
C THR A 42 -4.46 37.36 14.00
N ASP A 43 -4.28 36.28 13.24
CA ASP A 43 -5.08 35.07 13.38
C ASP A 43 -4.47 34.12 14.42
N SER A 44 -5.34 33.48 15.21
CA SER A 44 -4.97 32.52 16.24
C SER A 44 -5.92 31.33 16.23
N TRP A 45 -5.36 30.12 16.09
CA TRP A 45 -6.09 28.86 16.11
C TRP A 45 -5.74 28.05 17.36
N LEU A 46 -6.76 27.60 18.09
CA LEU A 46 -6.59 26.62 19.17
C LEU A 46 -6.89 25.22 18.63
N LEU A 47 -5.85 24.41 18.48
CA LEU A 47 -5.93 23.03 18.02
C LEU A 47 -6.03 22.09 19.23
N LYS A 48 -7.06 21.24 19.24
CA LYS A 48 -7.20 20.15 20.20
C LYS A 48 -6.56 18.87 19.67
N GLU A 49 -6.42 17.88 20.54
CA GLU A 49 -5.92 16.54 20.18
C GLU A 49 -6.63 15.97 18.94
N ASN A 50 -5.86 15.32 18.06
CA ASN A 50 -6.26 14.77 16.76
C ASN A 50 -6.83 15.80 15.78
N LYS A 51 -6.47 17.09 15.92
CA LYS A 51 -6.80 18.13 14.96
C LYS A 51 -5.59 18.53 14.12
N LEU A 52 -5.87 18.71 12.85
CA LEU A 52 -4.99 19.16 11.78
C LEU A 52 -5.33 20.58 11.36
N LEU A 53 -4.29 21.36 11.05
CA LEU A 53 -4.35 22.66 10.40
C LEU A 53 -3.33 22.72 9.26
N SER A 54 -3.77 23.10 8.07
CA SER A 54 -2.88 23.47 6.96
C SER A 54 -2.56 24.96 6.97
N ILE A 55 -1.31 25.32 6.71
CA ILE A 55 -0.89 26.72 6.56
C ILE A 55 -0.05 26.89 5.30
N GLN A 56 -0.48 27.84 4.45
CA GLN A 56 0.28 28.43 3.35
C GLN A 56 0.66 29.87 3.72
N SER A 57 1.93 30.13 4.00
CA SER A 57 2.37 31.44 4.49
C SER A 57 3.81 31.72 4.10
N ALA A 58 4.07 32.91 3.54
CA ALA A 58 5.41 33.51 3.45
C ALA A 58 5.79 34.30 4.71
N ARG A 59 4.91 34.35 5.72
CA ARG A 59 5.13 35.09 6.98
C ARG A 59 5.28 34.14 8.16
N THR A 60 6.04 34.57 9.15
CA THR A 60 6.32 33.83 10.39
C THR A 60 5.07 33.27 11.07
N ILE A 61 5.12 32.00 11.45
CA ILE A 61 4.10 31.27 12.21
C ILE A 61 4.69 30.94 13.58
N SER A 62 3.92 31.14 14.65
CA SER A 62 4.28 30.67 15.99
C SER A 62 3.39 29.50 16.38
N ILE A 63 4.01 28.40 16.83
CA ILE A 63 3.33 27.21 17.33
C ILE A 63 3.69 27.07 18.81
N ASN A 64 2.69 27.08 19.67
CA ASN A 64 2.83 26.88 21.11
C ASN A 64 2.10 25.58 21.51
N PRO A 65 2.80 24.43 21.50
CA PRO A 65 2.24 23.16 21.91
C PRO A 65 2.21 23.04 23.44
N GLN A 66 1.05 22.66 23.98
CA GLN A 66 0.86 22.13 25.32
C GLN A 66 0.59 20.62 25.20
N GLY A 67 1.65 19.88 24.86
CA GLY A 67 1.59 18.46 24.52
C GLY A 67 2.58 18.10 23.43
N VAL A 68 2.17 17.29 22.45
CA VAL A 68 3.02 16.86 21.34
C VAL A 68 2.32 17.19 20.02
N CYS A 69 3.04 17.85 19.12
CA CYS A 69 2.57 18.18 17.78
C CYS A 69 3.50 17.59 16.71
N GLY A 70 2.92 17.01 15.66
CA GLY A 70 3.63 16.72 14.43
C GLY A 70 3.57 17.94 13.50
N LEU A 71 4.71 18.29 12.91
CA LEU A 71 4.84 19.33 11.90
C LEU A 71 5.40 18.69 10.62
N LEU A 72 4.60 18.64 9.57
CA LEU A 72 5.07 18.29 8.22
C LEU A 72 5.27 19.57 7.42
N ARG A 73 6.53 19.87 7.09
CA ARG A 73 6.96 20.90 6.14
C ARG A 73 7.15 20.24 4.78
N ILE A 74 6.54 20.78 3.73
CA ILE A 74 6.74 20.31 2.35
C ILE A 74 7.39 21.46 1.60
N SER A 75 8.51 21.17 0.93
CA SER A 75 9.32 22.21 0.30
C SER A 75 8.54 22.91 -0.82
N GLU A 76 8.81 24.20 -1.00
CA GLU A 76 8.27 24.99 -2.12
C GLU A 76 8.45 24.30 -3.48
N ASN A 77 9.66 23.80 -3.75
CA ASN A 77 10.00 23.17 -5.04
C ASN A 77 9.10 21.97 -5.31
N TYR A 78 8.79 21.19 -4.28
CA TYR A 78 7.96 20.01 -4.40
C TYR A 78 6.48 20.36 -4.55
N VAL A 79 6.00 21.33 -3.75
CA VAL A 79 4.62 21.83 -3.82
C VAL A 79 4.31 22.45 -5.19
N SER A 80 5.32 23.09 -5.82
CA SER A 80 5.19 23.70 -7.14
C SER A 80 4.91 22.68 -8.26
N LEU A 81 5.30 21.40 -8.10
CA LEU A 81 4.97 20.34 -9.06
C LEU A 81 3.47 20.04 -9.19
N PHE A 82 2.68 20.48 -8.21
CA PHE A 82 1.24 20.25 -8.13
C PHE A 82 0.42 21.52 -8.33
N ASP A 83 1.03 22.61 -8.81
CA ASP A 83 0.40 23.93 -8.99
C ASP A 83 -0.27 24.47 -7.71
N LEU A 84 0.16 24.05 -6.52
CA LEU A 84 -0.54 24.42 -5.27
C LEU A 84 -0.50 25.92 -4.98
N LYS A 85 0.43 26.66 -5.60
CA LYS A 85 0.52 28.13 -5.53
C LYS A 85 -0.68 28.82 -6.21
N GLU A 86 -1.44 28.10 -7.02
CA GLU A 86 -2.68 28.57 -7.66
C GLU A 86 -3.94 28.31 -6.82
N TYR A 87 -3.79 27.63 -5.68
CA TYR A 87 -4.90 27.17 -4.85
C TYR A 87 -4.77 27.70 -3.42
N MET A 88 -5.89 28.15 -2.88
CA MET A 88 -6.06 28.35 -1.45
C MET A 88 -6.51 27.03 -0.82
N ILE A 89 -5.63 26.41 -0.04
CA ILE A 89 -5.94 25.19 0.70
C ILE A 89 -6.51 25.55 2.06
N ASN A 90 -7.77 25.20 2.31
CA ASN A 90 -8.40 25.39 3.62
C ASN A 90 -8.73 24.06 4.29
N CYS A 91 -7.73 23.47 4.97
CA CYS A 91 -7.90 22.29 5.80
C CYS A 91 -7.70 22.69 7.27
N ASP A 92 -8.81 22.95 7.96
CA ASP A 92 -8.82 23.43 9.34
C ASP A 92 -9.77 22.58 10.23
N PRO A 93 -9.67 22.69 11.57
CA PRO A 93 -10.45 21.86 12.49
C PRO A 93 -11.97 21.98 12.38
N SER A 94 -12.51 23.06 11.80
CA SER A 94 -13.95 23.20 11.58
C SER A 94 -14.50 22.17 10.60
N LEU A 95 -13.63 21.56 9.79
CA LEU A 95 -13.98 20.54 8.79
C LEU A 95 -13.86 19.10 9.31
N GLN A 96 -13.67 18.91 10.63
CA GLN A 96 -13.40 17.62 11.26
C GLN A 96 -14.38 16.49 10.92
N ASP A 97 -15.65 16.82 10.61
CA ASP A 97 -16.71 15.85 10.36
C ASP A 97 -16.74 15.39 8.89
N ARG A 98 -15.93 16.00 8.01
CA ARG A 98 -15.80 15.57 6.61
C ARG A 98 -14.97 14.31 6.51
N ILE A 99 -15.43 13.36 5.69
CA ILE A 99 -14.70 12.12 5.38
C ILE A 99 -13.30 12.44 4.85
N SER A 100 -13.19 13.40 3.92
CA SER A 100 -11.90 13.81 3.37
C SER A 100 -10.92 14.30 4.44
N TYR A 101 -11.39 14.94 5.52
CA TYR A 101 -10.54 15.42 6.61
C TYR A 101 -9.98 14.25 7.41
N GLN A 102 -10.85 13.31 7.76
CA GLN A 102 -10.46 12.08 8.46
C GLN A 102 -9.46 11.26 7.65
N GLU A 103 -9.59 11.23 6.33
CA GLU A 103 -8.66 10.54 5.44
C GLU A 103 -7.30 11.24 5.33
N VAL A 104 -7.27 12.58 5.33
CA VAL A 104 -6.01 13.36 5.39
C VAL A 104 -5.32 13.13 6.74
N VAL A 105 -6.07 13.21 7.85
CA VAL A 105 -5.55 12.91 9.20
C VAL A 105 -5.00 11.48 9.27
N LYS A 106 -5.72 10.51 8.71
CA LYS A 106 -5.26 9.12 8.63
C LYS A 106 -3.96 9.00 7.84
N THR A 107 -3.91 9.58 6.64
CA THR A 107 -2.72 9.54 5.77
C THR A 107 -1.52 10.19 6.46
N LEU A 108 -1.72 11.33 7.13
CA LEU A 108 -0.69 11.99 7.91
C LEU A 108 -0.25 11.13 9.11
N THR A 109 -1.17 10.50 9.83
CA THR A 109 -0.86 9.60 10.95
C THR A 109 -0.05 8.39 10.49
N GLU A 110 -0.38 7.82 9.33
CA GLU A 110 0.43 6.76 8.72
C GLU A 110 1.82 7.24 8.31
N LEU A 111 1.93 8.47 7.77
CA LEU A 111 3.22 9.07 7.43
C LEU A 111 4.08 9.29 8.67
N LEU A 112 3.51 9.81 9.76
CA LEU A 112 4.16 9.96 11.06
C LEU A 112 4.69 8.61 11.56
N ALA A 113 3.90 7.54 11.44
CA ALA A 113 4.30 6.19 11.84
C ALA A 113 5.46 5.62 10.99
N LEU A 114 5.51 5.93 9.70
CA LEU A 114 6.56 5.46 8.79
C LEU A 114 7.91 6.12 9.04
N THR A 115 7.94 7.35 9.56
CA THR A 115 9.21 8.05 9.83
C THR A 115 10.06 7.43 10.94
N GLU A 116 9.55 6.38 11.60
CA GLU A 116 10.23 5.64 12.66
C GLU A 116 10.88 4.33 12.18
N GLU A 117 10.67 3.94 10.91
CA GLU A 117 11.24 2.70 10.38
C GLU A 117 12.55 3.00 9.63
N PRO A 118 13.71 2.46 10.07
CA PRO A 118 15.01 2.71 9.46
C PRO A 118 15.13 2.28 7.98
N SER A 119 14.14 1.54 7.48
CA SER A 119 14.10 0.95 6.14
C SER A 119 13.04 1.50 5.21
N VAL A 120 12.27 2.52 5.61
CA VAL A 120 11.27 3.08 4.69
C VAL A 120 11.97 3.67 3.49
N SER A 121 11.64 3.16 2.30
CA SER A 121 12.16 3.71 1.06
C SER A 121 11.75 5.17 0.96
N SER A 122 12.68 6.03 0.54
CA SER A 122 12.38 7.42 0.21
C SER A 122 11.20 7.50 -0.77
N THR A 123 11.06 6.53 -1.67
CA THR A 123 9.96 6.44 -2.63
C THR A 123 8.59 6.26 -1.96
N ASP A 124 8.47 5.49 -0.88
CA ASP A 124 7.21 5.25 -0.19
C ASP A 124 6.74 6.49 0.59
N LEU A 125 7.70 7.18 1.22
CA LEU A 125 7.45 8.46 1.88
C LEU A 125 7.02 9.51 0.87
N ILE A 126 7.73 9.62 -0.25
CA ILE A 126 7.39 10.53 -1.34
C ILE A 126 6.00 10.20 -1.88
N ALA A 127 5.70 8.94 -2.19
CA ALA A 127 4.37 8.55 -2.71
C ALA A 127 3.22 8.91 -1.75
N LYS A 128 3.44 8.79 -0.43
CA LYS A 128 2.45 9.22 0.57
C LYS A 128 2.33 10.73 0.65
N ILE A 129 3.44 11.46 0.57
CA ILE A 129 3.44 12.93 0.50
C ILE A 129 2.70 13.39 -0.77
N THR A 130 3.00 12.81 -1.94
CA THR A 130 2.30 13.04 -3.21
C THR A 130 0.79 12.89 -3.03
N LYS A 131 0.36 11.73 -2.52
CA LYS A 131 -1.06 11.43 -2.31
C LYS A 131 -1.72 12.42 -1.34
N LEU A 132 -1.00 12.81 -0.28
CA LEU A 132 -1.50 13.78 0.70
C LEU A 132 -1.71 15.15 0.05
N ILE A 133 -0.74 15.62 -0.75
CA ILE A 133 -0.80 16.90 -1.45
C ILE A 133 -1.93 16.92 -2.49
N GLU A 134 -2.05 15.88 -3.31
CA GLU A 134 -3.14 15.77 -4.31
C GLU A 134 -4.51 15.80 -3.64
N LYS A 135 -4.65 15.08 -2.52
CA LYS A 135 -5.89 15.07 -1.75
C LYS A 135 -6.22 16.43 -1.14
N LEU A 136 -5.21 17.11 -0.59
CA LEU A 136 -5.36 18.47 -0.08
C LEU A 136 -5.81 19.44 -1.18
N LYS A 137 -5.19 19.36 -2.37
CA LYS A 137 -5.59 20.17 -3.53
C LYS A 137 -7.03 19.89 -3.97
N ASN A 138 -7.40 18.62 -4.13
CA ASN A 138 -8.68 18.24 -4.70
C ASN A 138 -9.86 18.46 -3.74
N ASP A 139 -9.69 18.12 -2.45
CA ASP A 139 -10.79 18.11 -1.48
C ASP A 139 -10.88 19.41 -0.65
N PHE A 140 -9.77 20.15 -0.55
CA PHE A 140 -9.65 21.36 0.29
C PHE A 140 -9.14 22.58 -0.45
N GLY A 141 -8.69 22.42 -1.71
CA GLY A 141 -8.22 23.51 -2.54
C GLY A 141 -9.35 24.21 -3.27
N LYS A 142 -9.29 25.53 -3.26
CA LYS A 142 -10.08 26.37 -4.15
C LYS A 142 -9.13 27.19 -5.03
N PRO A 143 -9.34 27.25 -6.35
CA PRO A 143 -8.56 28.12 -7.22
C PRO A 143 -8.62 29.56 -6.70
N LEU A 144 -7.47 30.24 -6.62
CA LEU A 144 -7.39 31.61 -6.11
C LEU A 144 -8.30 32.58 -6.87
N SER A 145 -8.59 32.31 -8.14
CA SER A 145 -9.51 33.09 -8.98
C SER A 145 -10.97 33.12 -8.50
N ASN A 146 -11.35 32.24 -7.57
CA ASN A 146 -12.75 32.02 -7.17
C ASN A 146 -13.02 32.22 -5.67
N THR A 147 -12.17 32.93 -4.92
CA THR A 147 -12.26 32.98 -3.43
C THR A 147 -12.21 34.38 -2.81
N GLY A 148 -13.31 34.88 -2.24
CA GLY A 148 -13.29 36.10 -1.41
C GLY A 148 -13.20 37.41 -2.19
N ASP A 149 -12.78 38.50 -1.53
CA ASP A 149 -12.62 39.82 -2.17
C ASP A 149 -11.39 39.85 -3.10
N LEU A 150 -11.51 40.53 -4.25
CA LEU A 150 -10.51 40.54 -5.31
C LEU A 150 -9.11 40.92 -4.81
N ILE A 151 -9.00 41.90 -3.91
CA ILE A 151 -7.71 42.36 -3.43
C ILE A 151 -7.08 41.35 -2.47
N SER A 152 -7.85 40.70 -1.61
CA SER A 152 -7.33 39.61 -0.78
C SER A 152 -6.84 38.42 -1.61
N GLN A 153 -7.50 38.11 -2.73
CA GLN A 153 -7.02 37.09 -3.68
C GLN A 153 -5.68 37.47 -4.29
N VAL A 154 -5.56 38.74 -4.70
CA VAL A 154 -4.34 39.26 -5.33
C VAL A 154 -3.20 39.32 -4.30
N GLU A 155 -3.44 39.79 -3.08
CA GLU A 155 -2.46 39.77 -1.99
C GLU A 155 -1.97 38.34 -1.73
N LYS A 156 -2.90 37.38 -1.65
CA LYS A 156 -2.55 35.97 -1.42
C LYS A 156 -1.75 35.37 -2.58
N TYR A 157 -2.14 35.71 -3.80
CA TYR A 157 -1.42 35.30 -5.01
C TYR A 157 0.01 35.86 -5.01
N LEU A 158 0.16 37.15 -4.69
CA LEU A 158 1.47 37.80 -4.58
C LEU A 158 2.32 37.14 -3.48
N GLU A 159 1.74 36.84 -2.31
CA GLU A 159 2.45 36.12 -1.24
C GLU A 159 2.99 34.76 -1.69
N LEU A 160 2.28 34.06 -2.59
CA LEU A 160 2.68 32.73 -3.07
C LEU A 160 3.58 32.77 -4.32
N ASN A 161 3.61 33.89 -5.06
CA ASN A 161 4.25 33.97 -6.38
C ASN A 161 5.21 35.15 -6.56
N PHE A 162 5.52 35.93 -5.53
CA PHE A 162 6.33 37.17 -5.67
C PHE A 162 7.70 36.98 -6.31
N GLN A 163 8.28 35.78 -6.26
CA GLN A 163 9.58 35.46 -6.86
C GLN A 163 9.54 35.52 -8.40
N GLN A 164 8.38 35.30 -9.00
CA GLN A 164 8.20 35.33 -10.45
C GLN A 164 7.97 36.76 -10.94
N GLU A 165 8.09 36.98 -12.25
CA GLU A 165 7.58 38.21 -12.86
C GLU A 165 6.05 38.28 -12.64
N CYS A 166 5.64 39.14 -11.70
CA CYS A 166 4.25 39.40 -11.39
C CYS A 166 3.92 40.82 -11.84
N SER A 167 3.80 41.05 -13.15
CA SER A 167 3.36 42.36 -13.63
C SER A 167 1.90 42.60 -13.29
N LEU A 168 1.53 43.87 -13.07
CA LEU A 168 0.13 44.25 -12.85
C LEU A 168 -0.79 43.72 -13.97
N THR A 169 -0.29 43.73 -15.21
CA THR A 169 -1.04 43.26 -16.38
C THR A 169 -1.32 41.77 -16.33
N GLU A 170 -0.31 40.95 -16.02
CA GLU A 170 -0.47 39.49 -15.90
C GLU A 170 -1.41 39.12 -14.76
N VAL A 171 -1.26 39.76 -13.60
CA VAL A 171 -2.13 39.50 -12.45
C VAL A 171 -3.56 39.94 -12.73
N ALA A 172 -3.75 41.09 -13.38
CA ALA A 172 -5.09 41.53 -13.78
C ALA A 172 -5.75 40.54 -14.76
N HIS A 173 -5.01 40.07 -15.77
CA HIS A 173 -5.51 39.07 -16.71
C HIS A 173 -5.86 37.76 -16.00
N ARG A 174 -5.04 37.30 -15.05
CA ARG A 174 -5.28 36.09 -14.27
C ARG A 174 -6.58 36.14 -13.48
N PHE A 175 -6.88 37.29 -12.88
CA PHE A 175 -8.11 37.51 -12.13
C PHE A 175 -9.26 38.05 -12.99
N SER A 176 -9.14 37.99 -14.33
CA SER A 176 -10.16 38.41 -15.29
C SER A 176 -10.63 39.87 -15.10
N VAL A 177 -9.72 40.77 -14.75
CA VAL A 177 -9.96 42.21 -14.58
C VAL A 177 -9.02 43.06 -15.43
N THR A 178 -9.36 44.33 -15.63
CA THR A 178 -8.44 45.25 -16.32
C THR A 178 -7.32 45.72 -15.40
N PRO A 179 -6.09 45.96 -15.91
CA PRO A 179 -4.97 46.44 -15.10
C PRO A 179 -5.29 47.77 -14.39
N GLN A 180 -6.08 48.65 -15.03
CA GLN A 180 -6.52 49.91 -14.45
C GLN A 180 -7.43 49.71 -13.24
N TYR A 181 -8.40 48.80 -13.37
CA TYR A 181 -9.32 48.47 -12.28
C TYR A 181 -8.57 47.87 -11.08
N LEU A 182 -7.68 46.91 -11.35
CA LEU A 182 -6.86 46.29 -10.30
C LEU A 182 -5.98 47.32 -9.61
N SER A 183 -5.29 48.20 -10.34
CA SER A 183 -4.41 49.23 -9.77
C SER A 183 -5.16 50.19 -8.83
N GLN A 184 -6.33 50.68 -9.24
CA GLN A 184 -7.14 51.60 -8.44
C GLN A 184 -7.67 50.93 -7.17
N ARG A 185 -8.24 49.74 -7.33
CA ARG A 185 -8.84 48.98 -6.21
C ARG A 185 -7.77 48.47 -5.23
N PHE A 186 -6.62 48.03 -5.72
CA PHE A 186 -5.51 47.58 -4.88
C PHE A 186 -4.98 48.74 -4.03
N LYS A 187 -4.81 49.93 -4.62
CA LYS A 187 -4.35 51.12 -3.90
C LYS A 187 -5.37 51.62 -2.87
N SER A 188 -6.66 51.57 -3.17
CA SER A 188 -7.70 52.02 -2.24
C SER A 188 -7.82 51.12 -1.01
N GLN A 189 -7.61 49.80 -1.16
CA GLN A 189 -7.73 48.85 -0.06
C GLN A 189 -6.44 48.62 0.72
N THR A 190 -5.28 48.53 0.05
CA THR A 190 -3.99 48.28 0.73
C THR A 190 -3.27 49.55 1.15
N GLY A 191 -3.70 50.73 0.65
CA GLY A 191 -3.05 52.02 0.90
C GLY A 191 -1.79 52.27 0.08
N GLU A 192 -1.31 51.29 -0.70
CA GLU A 192 -0.12 51.42 -1.55
C GLU A 192 -0.35 50.88 -2.96
N ASN A 193 0.49 51.27 -3.92
CA ASN A 193 0.35 50.77 -5.28
C ASN A 193 0.90 49.33 -5.39
N PHE A 194 0.39 48.58 -6.37
CA PHE A 194 0.74 47.17 -6.58
C PHE A 194 2.25 46.90 -6.65
N THR A 195 3.01 47.73 -7.40
CA THR A 195 4.46 47.56 -7.55
C THR A 195 5.22 47.83 -6.25
N LYS A 196 4.78 48.80 -5.45
CA LYS A 196 5.34 49.10 -4.13
C LYS A 196 5.04 47.96 -3.14
N TYR A 197 3.82 47.44 -3.15
CA TYR A 197 3.44 46.28 -2.35
C TYR A 197 4.31 45.07 -2.69
N LEU A 198 4.42 44.71 -3.97
CA LEU A 198 5.24 43.59 -4.42
C LEU A 198 6.73 43.80 -4.06
N THR A 199 7.27 45.00 -4.30
CA THR A 199 8.65 45.32 -3.93
C THR A 199 8.87 45.22 -2.42
N ARG A 200 7.92 45.70 -1.61
CA ARG A 200 7.98 45.61 -0.15
C ARG A 200 7.96 44.16 0.31
N LEU A 201 7.06 43.34 -0.23
CA LEU A 201 6.99 41.91 0.06
C LEU A 201 8.32 41.21 -0.27
N ARG A 202 8.89 41.47 -1.46
CA ARG A 202 10.20 40.94 -1.88
C ARG A 202 11.34 41.37 -0.95
N LEU A 203 11.32 42.62 -0.49
CA LEU A 203 12.32 43.15 0.44
C LEU A 203 12.19 42.51 1.82
N GLU A 204 10.97 42.39 2.35
CA GLU A 204 10.70 41.74 3.64
C GLU A 204 11.21 40.29 3.65
N GLN A 205 10.99 39.55 2.56
CA GLN A 205 11.48 38.17 2.42
C GLN A 205 13.00 38.11 2.31
N SER A 206 13.61 39.03 1.54
CA SER A 206 15.08 39.10 1.43
C SER A 206 15.78 39.40 2.76
N LEU A 207 15.14 40.10 3.70
CA LEU A 207 15.71 40.32 5.04
C LEU A 207 15.92 39.00 5.78
N LEU A 208 14.94 38.10 5.69
CA LEU A 208 15.00 36.80 6.34
C LEU A 208 16.14 35.96 5.75
N ASP A 209 16.24 35.93 4.42
CA ASP A 209 17.33 35.23 3.73
C ASP A 209 18.72 35.78 4.09
N LEU A 210 18.84 37.10 4.25
CA LEU A 210 20.11 37.73 4.64
C LEU A 210 20.51 37.44 6.08
N GLN A 211 19.55 37.25 6.99
CA GLN A 211 19.81 36.92 8.39
C GLN A 211 20.23 35.45 8.57
N HIS A 212 19.62 34.54 7.81
CA HIS A 212 19.69 33.10 8.08
C HIS A 212 20.43 32.29 7.02
N SER A 213 20.99 32.93 5.99
CA SER A 213 21.82 32.27 4.98
C SER A 213 23.15 32.97 4.73
N ASN A 214 24.14 32.18 4.31
CA ASN A 214 25.43 32.68 3.81
C ASN A 214 25.45 32.79 2.28
N ASP A 215 24.29 32.65 1.61
CA ASP A 215 24.15 32.71 0.16
C ASP A 215 24.69 34.06 -0.38
N LEU A 216 25.17 34.11 -1.62
CA LEU A 216 25.62 35.38 -2.18
C LEU A 216 24.45 36.37 -2.24
N VAL A 217 24.71 37.66 -1.99
CA VAL A 217 23.67 38.70 -2.05
C VAL A 217 22.98 38.73 -3.42
N LEU A 218 23.71 38.37 -4.49
CA LEU A 218 23.15 38.16 -5.82
C LEU A 218 22.08 37.06 -5.83
N ASP A 219 22.36 35.91 -5.23
CA ASP A 219 21.43 34.78 -5.20
C ASP A 219 20.18 35.10 -4.38
N VAL A 220 20.34 35.80 -3.26
CA VAL A 220 19.24 36.31 -2.45
C VAL A 220 18.37 37.28 -3.26
N ALA A 221 18.98 38.19 -4.01
CA ALA A 221 18.26 39.14 -4.86
C ALA A 221 17.44 38.42 -5.94
N LEU A 222 18.08 37.49 -6.68
CA LEU A 222 17.44 36.76 -7.77
C LEU A 222 16.31 35.85 -7.25
N ARG A 223 16.53 35.13 -6.15
CA ARG A 223 15.52 34.25 -5.53
C ARG A 223 14.30 35.02 -5.03
N ASN A 224 14.48 36.26 -4.55
CA ASN A 224 13.38 37.12 -4.11
C ASN A 224 12.72 37.90 -5.27
N GLY A 225 12.96 37.52 -6.53
CA GLY A 225 12.27 38.08 -7.70
C GLY A 225 12.76 39.44 -8.17
N PHE A 226 13.96 39.87 -7.76
CA PHE A 226 14.59 41.07 -8.35
C PHE A 226 15.28 40.71 -9.66
N SER A 227 15.06 41.53 -10.70
CA SER A 227 15.66 41.32 -12.03
C SER A 227 17.17 41.55 -12.09
N SER A 228 17.74 42.21 -11.08
CA SER A 228 19.18 42.48 -11.00
C SER A 228 19.61 42.86 -9.58
N LEU A 229 20.86 42.53 -9.24
CA LEU A 229 21.49 42.93 -7.98
C LEU A 229 21.55 44.47 -7.82
N SER A 230 21.72 45.21 -8.91
CA SER A 230 21.72 46.68 -8.89
C SER A 230 20.37 47.24 -8.44
N THR A 231 19.27 46.68 -8.97
CA THR A 231 17.91 47.07 -8.57
C THR A 231 17.67 46.73 -7.10
N PHE A 232 18.01 45.51 -6.69
CA PHE A 232 17.88 45.05 -5.30
C PHE A 232 18.63 45.95 -4.32
N ASN A 233 19.94 46.15 -4.53
CA ASN A 233 20.77 46.97 -3.66
C ASN A 233 20.25 48.40 -3.52
N ARG A 234 19.78 49.00 -4.62
CA ARG A 234 19.17 50.34 -4.61
C ARG A 234 17.91 50.35 -3.74
N THR A 235 16.94 49.49 -4.03
CA THR A 235 15.67 49.45 -3.28
C THR A 235 15.85 49.07 -1.81
N PHE A 236 16.79 48.16 -1.52
CA PHE A 236 17.10 47.73 -0.16
C PHE A 236 17.72 48.88 0.65
N LYS A 237 18.71 49.59 0.07
CA LYS A 237 19.34 50.74 0.72
C LYS A 237 18.39 51.92 0.89
N GLU A 238 17.49 52.15 -0.07
CA GLU A 238 16.44 53.15 0.04
C GLU A 238 15.48 52.86 1.20
N LYS A 239 15.10 51.58 1.40
CA LYS A 239 14.14 51.17 2.42
C LYS A 239 14.73 51.03 3.83
N TYR A 240 15.93 50.45 3.94
CA TYR A 240 16.55 50.07 5.22
C TYR A 240 17.77 50.91 5.59
N HIS A 241 18.12 51.91 4.75
CA HIS A 241 19.24 52.84 4.96
C HIS A 241 20.62 52.19 5.11
N MET A 242 20.76 50.92 4.72
CA MET A 242 22.03 50.18 4.74
C MET A 242 22.09 49.18 3.57
N SER A 243 23.27 48.66 3.25
CA SER A 243 23.40 47.63 2.21
C SER A 243 22.98 46.25 2.73
N PRO A 244 22.54 45.32 1.85
CA PRO A 244 22.24 43.94 2.24
C PRO A 244 23.39 43.24 2.98
N GLY A 245 24.64 43.47 2.55
CA GLY A 245 25.82 42.91 3.21
C GLY A 245 26.09 43.51 4.59
N GLN A 246 25.84 44.81 4.78
CA GLN A 246 25.90 45.45 6.10
C GLN A 246 24.82 44.89 7.03
N TYR A 247 23.60 44.72 6.50
CA TYR A 247 22.49 44.13 7.24
C TYR A 247 22.82 42.71 7.71
N ARG A 248 23.36 41.86 6.82
CA ARG A 248 23.82 40.50 7.17
C ARG A 248 24.84 40.52 8.29
N ASN A 249 25.89 41.32 8.16
CA ASN A 249 26.96 41.36 9.16
C ASN A 249 26.43 41.83 10.53
N GLN A 250 25.55 42.84 10.56
CA GLN A 250 24.99 43.37 11.80
C GLN A 250 24.08 42.36 12.51
N HIS A 251 23.34 41.55 11.76
CA HIS A 251 22.36 40.62 12.33
C HIS A 251 22.91 39.20 12.56
N GLN A 252 23.93 38.76 11.83
CA GLN A 252 24.61 37.47 12.11
C GLN A 252 25.51 37.55 13.35
N LEU A 253 26.16 38.69 13.62
CA LEU A 253 26.95 38.92 14.84
C LEU A 253 26.11 38.98 16.13
N GLY A 254 24.79 39.14 16.03
CA GLY A 254 23.86 39.08 17.19
C GLY A 254 23.23 37.70 17.43
N LEU A 255 23.16 36.85 16.41
CA LEU A 255 22.49 35.54 16.47
C LEU A 255 23.26 34.50 17.30
N GLU A 256 24.56 34.68 17.55
CA GLU A 256 25.35 33.80 18.43
C GLU A 256 24.95 33.92 19.92
N SER A 257 24.07 34.85 20.30
CA SER A 257 23.71 35.12 21.70
C SER A 257 22.23 34.94 22.07
N GLU A 258 21.37 34.50 21.13
CA GLU A 258 19.94 34.26 21.38
C GLU A 258 19.42 32.89 20.89
N GLU A 259 20.28 31.89 20.66
CA GLU A 259 19.85 30.50 20.64
C GLU A 259 19.65 30.00 22.08
N GLN A 260 18.57 30.43 22.74
CA GLN A 260 17.99 29.64 23.82
C GLN A 260 17.35 28.40 23.22
N THR A 261 18.21 27.41 22.92
CA THR A 261 17.83 26.02 22.80
C THR A 261 17.29 25.59 24.16
N GLY A 262 15.97 25.70 24.35
CA GLY A 262 15.32 24.96 25.41
C GLY A 262 15.64 23.49 25.17
N GLU A 263 16.44 22.88 26.05
CA GLU A 263 16.77 21.46 26.02
C GLU A 263 15.47 20.68 25.86
N VAL A 264 15.28 20.13 24.66
CA VAL A 264 14.20 19.19 24.39
C VAL A 264 14.53 17.99 25.26
N ASN A 265 13.70 17.72 26.27
CA ASN A 265 13.78 16.49 27.03
C ASN A 265 13.40 15.32 26.10
N ASN A 266 14.37 14.88 25.29
CA ASN A 266 14.18 13.85 24.26
C ASN A 266 13.69 12.55 24.89
N GLU A 267 14.02 12.25 26.15
CA GLU A 267 13.51 11.07 26.85
C GLU A 267 12.02 11.17 27.19
N GLU A 268 11.52 12.33 27.60
CA GLU A 268 10.11 12.53 27.93
C GLU A 268 9.24 12.67 26.68
N LEU A 269 9.79 13.26 25.62
CA LEU A 269 9.23 13.24 24.28
C LEU A 269 9.17 11.81 23.74
N GLU A 270 10.25 11.03 23.80
CA GLU A 270 10.28 9.63 23.38
C GLU A 270 9.38 8.75 24.24
N ALA A 271 9.32 8.94 25.56
CA ALA A 271 8.41 8.20 26.44
C ALA A 271 6.94 8.54 26.15
N SER A 272 6.64 9.81 25.87
CA SER A 272 5.31 10.25 25.45
C SER A 272 4.94 9.71 24.07
N LEU A 273 5.84 9.82 23.08
CA LEU A 273 5.67 9.23 21.75
C LEU A 273 5.47 7.72 21.89
N THR A 274 6.28 7.01 22.67
CA THR A 274 6.14 5.57 22.95
C THR A 274 4.79 5.22 23.58
N LYS A 275 4.33 5.97 24.57
CA LYS A 275 3.01 5.77 25.18
C LYS A 275 1.85 6.04 24.21
N MET A 276 2.03 6.93 23.23
CA MET A 276 1.04 7.27 22.22
C MET A 276 1.05 6.31 21.02
N ARG A 277 2.24 5.86 20.59
CA ARG A 277 2.46 4.74 19.66
C ARG A 277 1.72 3.51 20.16
N LEU A 278 1.75 3.26 21.48
CA LEU A 278 1.00 2.18 22.13
C LEU A 278 -0.52 2.41 22.15
N LYS A 279 -1.01 3.66 22.23
CA LYS A 279 -2.45 3.98 22.35
C LYS A 279 -3.20 3.91 21.01
N ASN A 280 -2.58 4.32 19.90
CA ASN A 280 -3.19 4.26 18.55
C ASN A 280 -3.26 2.83 17.96
N LEU A 281 -2.62 1.85 18.59
CA LEU A 281 -2.62 0.44 18.19
C LEU A 281 -3.49 -0.46 19.08
N GLN A 282 -4.10 0.08 20.14
CA GLN A 282 -4.57 -0.75 21.25
C GLN A 282 -5.96 -1.38 21.10
N GLN A 283 -6.72 -1.07 20.04
CA GLN A 283 -7.93 -1.84 19.71
C GLN A 283 -8.36 -1.64 18.27
N GLN A 284 -8.17 -2.64 17.42
CA GLN A 284 -8.80 -2.63 16.09
C GLN A 284 -10.21 -3.21 16.24
N THR A 285 -11.23 -2.37 16.02
CA THR A 285 -12.62 -2.82 15.96
C THR A 285 -12.91 -3.35 14.55
N ILE A 286 -13.39 -4.57 14.48
CA ILE A 286 -13.83 -5.25 13.26
C ILE A 286 -15.34 -5.29 13.33
N SER A 287 -15.99 -4.49 12.49
CA SER A 287 -17.45 -4.38 12.47
C SER A 287 -18.00 -5.23 11.33
N LEU A 288 -18.97 -6.09 11.62
CA LEU A 288 -19.74 -6.82 10.61
C LEU A 288 -21.20 -6.44 10.77
N HIS A 289 -21.80 -5.89 9.72
CA HIS A 289 -23.22 -5.52 9.67
C HIS A 289 -23.97 -6.61 8.90
N ALA A 290 -24.63 -7.51 9.61
CA ALA A 290 -25.28 -8.70 9.06
C ALA A 290 -26.57 -8.41 8.29
N ASP A 291 -27.21 -7.25 8.52
CA ASP A 291 -28.46 -6.83 7.84
C ASP A 291 -28.23 -6.18 6.45
N ARG A 292 -26.99 -6.10 5.97
CA ARG A 292 -26.68 -5.46 4.68
C ARG A 292 -27.34 -6.24 3.53
N LYS A 293 -28.24 -5.57 2.79
CA LYS A 293 -28.97 -6.12 1.64
C LYS A 293 -28.25 -5.94 0.29
N GLU A 294 -27.28 -5.02 0.20
CA GLU A 294 -26.55 -4.76 -1.05
C GLU A 294 -25.46 -5.80 -1.30
N ALA A 295 -25.42 -6.31 -2.53
CA ALA A 295 -24.44 -7.29 -2.98
C ALA A 295 -23.02 -6.72 -2.83
N GLY A 296 -22.26 -7.26 -1.89
CA GLY A 296 -20.85 -6.94 -1.75
C GLY A 296 -20.00 -7.59 -2.86
N HIS A 297 -18.68 -7.53 -2.70
CA HIS A 297 -17.74 -7.99 -3.72
C HIS A 297 -17.89 -9.51 -3.96
N ARG A 298 -17.63 -9.97 -5.19
CA ARG A 298 -17.51 -11.41 -5.46
C ARG A 298 -16.31 -11.96 -4.69
N PRO A 299 -16.41 -13.17 -4.10
CA PRO A 299 -15.29 -13.77 -3.40
C PRO A 299 -14.19 -14.18 -4.39
N VAL A 300 -12.95 -13.90 -4.04
CA VAL A 300 -11.76 -14.19 -4.84
C VAL A 300 -10.94 -15.26 -4.15
N PHE A 301 -10.60 -16.34 -4.84
CA PHE A 301 -9.98 -17.50 -4.21
C PHE A 301 -8.53 -17.69 -4.67
N ALA A 302 -7.69 -18.25 -3.79
CA ALA A 302 -6.39 -18.80 -4.15
C ALA A 302 -6.57 -20.22 -4.68
N ASP A 303 -7.11 -20.34 -5.88
CA ASP A 303 -7.71 -21.56 -6.41
C ASP A 303 -6.91 -22.20 -7.55
N THR A 304 -5.78 -21.60 -7.90
CA THR A 304 -4.88 -22.10 -8.95
C THR A 304 -3.53 -22.38 -8.33
N ILE A 305 -2.88 -23.49 -8.66
CA ILE A 305 -1.55 -23.81 -8.14
C ILE A 305 -0.69 -24.55 -9.16
N THR A 306 0.59 -24.19 -9.24
CA THR A 306 1.54 -24.89 -10.11
C THR A 306 2.03 -26.18 -9.47
N LEU A 307 2.04 -27.26 -10.26
CA LEU A 307 2.69 -28.51 -9.91
C LEU A 307 3.96 -28.68 -10.75
N SER A 308 5.10 -28.75 -10.08
CA SER A 308 6.41 -28.96 -10.71
C SER A 308 6.87 -30.42 -10.68
N GLN A 309 6.18 -31.25 -9.90
CA GLN A 309 6.45 -32.68 -9.71
C GLN A 309 5.24 -33.50 -10.15
N VAL A 310 5.48 -34.79 -10.43
CA VAL A 310 4.41 -35.73 -10.79
C VAL A 310 3.37 -35.77 -9.65
N PRO A 311 2.11 -35.43 -9.93
CA PRO A 311 1.02 -35.48 -8.96
C PRO A 311 0.91 -36.87 -8.33
N THR A 312 0.76 -36.93 -7.01
CA THR A 312 0.49 -38.17 -6.27
C THR A 312 -0.91 -38.14 -5.66
N PRO A 313 -1.49 -39.28 -5.22
CA PRO A 313 -2.75 -39.28 -4.48
C PRO A 313 -2.73 -38.37 -3.24
N LYS A 314 -1.57 -38.24 -2.59
CA LYS A 314 -1.41 -37.33 -1.44
C LYS A 314 -1.47 -35.86 -1.84
N ILE A 315 -0.86 -35.50 -2.98
CA ILE A 315 -0.98 -34.17 -3.56
C ILE A 315 -2.45 -33.88 -3.86
N MET A 316 -3.19 -34.82 -4.47
CA MET A 316 -4.62 -34.64 -4.76
C MET A 316 -5.47 -34.40 -3.49
N GLU A 317 -5.24 -35.16 -2.42
CA GLU A 317 -5.90 -34.95 -1.11
C GLU A 317 -5.67 -33.53 -0.59
N ILE A 318 -4.43 -33.03 -0.72
CA ILE A 318 -4.05 -31.67 -0.33
C ILE A 318 -4.79 -30.63 -1.18
N LEU A 319 -4.82 -30.78 -2.50
CA LEU A 319 -5.49 -29.85 -3.41
C LEU A 319 -6.99 -29.75 -3.10
N GLN A 320 -7.64 -30.88 -2.86
CA GLN A 320 -9.06 -30.92 -2.45
C GLN A 320 -9.27 -30.20 -1.11
N ARG A 321 -8.39 -30.43 -0.12
CA ARG A 321 -8.45 -29.75 1.19
C ARG A 321 -8.27 -28.23 1.09
N LEU A 322 -7.43 -27.78 0.15
CA LEU A 322 -7.21 -26.37 -0.14
C LEU A 322 -8.31 -25.77 -1.03
N ARG A 323 -9.22 -26.59 -1.58
CA ARG A 323 -10.27 -26.17 -2.54
C ARG A 323 -9.69 -25.55 -3.81
N ILE A 324 -8.58 -26.12 -4.30
CA ILE A 324 -8.00 -25.75 -5.60
C ILE A 324 -8.97 -26.15 -6.71
N ARG A 325 -9.17 -25.24 -7.66
CA ARG A 325 -10.02 -25.42 -8.85
C ARG A 325 -9.22 -25.68 -10.12
N TYR A 326 -7.96 -25.22 -10.16
CA TYR A 326 -7.09 -25.36 -11.33
C TYR A 326 -5.69 -25.83 -10.91
N VAL A 327 -5.17 -26.81 -11.63
CA VAL A 327 -3.75 -27.17 -11.57
C VAL A 327 -3.05 -26.57 -12.77
N ARG A 328 -1.95 -25.86 -12.54
CA ARG A 328 -1.11 -25.29 -13.58
C ARG A 328 0.09 -26.20 -13.83
N MET A 329 0.31 -26.58 -15.09
CA MET A 329 1.41 -27.46 -15.50
C MET A 329 2.04 -26.92 -16.80
N GLU A 330 3.35 -27.06 -16.91
CA GLU A 330 4.09 -26.74 -18.13
C GLU A 330 3.86 -27.83 -19.18
N LEU A 331 3.50 -27.44 -20.41
CA LEU A 331 3.37 -28.36 -21.54
C LEU A 331 4.65 -28.29 -22.39
N LYS A 332 5.54 -29.26 -22.19
CA LYS A 332 6.80 -29.37 -22.96
C LYS A 332 6.60 -30.17 -24.23
N LEU A 333 6.33 -29.51 -25.34
CA LEU A 333 6.10 -30.16 -26.63
C LEU A 333 7.43 -30.50 -27.31
N PRO A 334 7.70 -31.78 -27.66
CA PRO A 334 8.81 -32.14 -28.53
C PRO A 334 8.55 -31.67 -29.97
N GLU A 335 9.58 -31.69 -30.83
CA GLU A 335 9.42 -31.39 -32.27
C GLU A 335 8.33 -32.26 -32.91
N GLN A 336 8.32 -33.56 -32.58
CA GLN A 336 7.30 -34.51 -33.01
C GLN A 336 6.73 -35.27 -31.81
N ILE A 337 5.42 -35.20 -31.60
CA ILE A 337 4.74 -36.02 -30.59
C ILE A 337 4.60 -37.45 -31.09
N ASP A 338 5.11 -38.42 -30.32
CA ASP A 338 4.85 -39.84 -30.53
C ASP A 338 3.91 -40.43 -29.47
N ASN A 339 3.58 -41.71 -29.59
CA ASN A 339 2.68 -42.38 -28.65
C ASN A 339 3.33 -42.60 -27.28
N MET A 340 4.66 -42.73 -27.21
CA MET A 340 5.38 -42.92 -25.95
C MET A 340 5.32 -41.66 -25.08
N TYR A 341 5.51 -40.49 -25.69
CA TYR A 341 5.34 -39.20 -25.04
C TYR A 341 3.93 -39.04 -24.47
N LEU A 342 2.89 -39.35 -25.26
CA LEU A 342 1.49 -39.24 -24.81
C LEU A 342 1.18 -40.18 -23.65
N LEU A 343 1.69 -41.42 -23.70
CA LEU A 343 1.55 -42.39 -22.61
C LEU A 343 2.26 -41.92 -21.34
N GLN A 344 3.46 -41.34 -21.47
CA GLN A 344 4.20 -40.80 -20.34
C GLN A 344 3.44 -39.65 -19.69
N VAL A 345 2.99 -38.66 -20.47
CA VAL A 345 2.21 -37.53 -19.93
C VAL A 345 0.92 -38.03 -19.28
N ASN A 346 0.21 -38.98 -19.90
CA ASN A 346 -0.99 -39.57 -19.32
C ASN A 346 -0.71 -40.24 -17.98
N HIS A 347 0.37 -41.03 -17.88
CA HIS A 347 0.79 -41.64 -16.63
C HIS A 347 1.06 -40.58 -15.56
N ASP A 348 1.79 -39.52 -15.91
CA ASP A 348 2.17 -38.46 -14.97
C ASP A 348 0.96 -37.67 -14.47
N ILE A 349 -0.04 -37.39 -15.32
CA ILE A 349 -1.22 -36.61 -14.93
C ILE A 349 -2.42 -37.46 -14.49
N GLU A 350 -2.32 -38.80 -14.53
CA GLU A 350 -3.42 -39.71 -14.20
C GLU A 350 -4.13 -39.37 -12.88
N PRO A 351 -3.40 -39.03 -11.78
CA PRO A 351 -4.06 -38.69 -10.52
C PRO A 351 -4.92 -37.42 -10.62
N VAL A 352 -4.53 -36.46 -11.47
CA VAL A 352 -5.30 -35.23 -11.73
C VAL A 352 -6.56 -35.55 -12.54
N LEU A 353 -6.41 -36.40 -13.58
CA LEU A 353 -7.53 -36.83 -14.42
C LEU A 353 -8.58 -37.60 -13.61
N ARG A 354 -8.12 -38.50 -12.72
CA ARG A 354 -9.00 -39.32 -11.88
C ARG A 354 -9.91 -38.49 -10.98
N VAL A 355 -9.41 -37.36 -10.47
CA VAL A 355 -10.18 -36.42 -9.64
C VAL A 355 -11.00 -35.45 -10.48
N GLY A 356 -10.76 -35.38 -11.80
CA GLY A 356 -11.46 -34.50 -12.73
C GLY A 356 -11.09 -33.02 -12.55
N LEU A 357 -9.91 -32.72 -12.03
CA LEU A 357 -9.47 -31.34 -11.80
C LEU A 357 -9.00 -30.71 -13.12
N PRO A 358 -9.54 -29.56 -13.54
CA PRO A 358 -9.10 -28.89 -14.76
C PRO A 358 -7.64 -28.46 -14.73
N ILE A 359 -6.96 -28.61 -15.87
CA ILE A 359 -5.55 -28.24 -16.05
C ILE A 359 -5.44 -26.92 -16.82
N ILE A 360 -4.55 -26.05 -16.36
CA ILE A 360 -4.03 -24.89 -17.10
C ILE A 360 -2.68 -25.30 -17.67
N TRP A 361 -2.62 -25.49 -18.99
CA TRP A 361 -1.39 -25.84 -19.69
C TRP A 361 -0.64 -24.57 -20.08
N SER A 362 0.55 -24.37 -19.51
CA SER A 362 1.44 -23.26 -19.85
C SER A 362 2.34 -23.64 -21.02
N ILE A 363 2.33 -22.82 -22.07
CA ILE A 363 3.15 -22.98 -23.27
C ILE A 363 4.05 -21.76 -23.40
N ASP A 364 5.36 -21.99 -23.21
CA ASP A 364 6.37 -20.93 -23.22
C ASP A 364 7.32 -20.99 -24.42
N ASP A 365 7.40 -22.14 -25.08
CA ASP A 365 8.33 -22.37 -26.20
C ASP A 365 7.74 -21.87 -27.53
N ASN A 366 8.39 -20.86 -28.14
CA ASN A 366 8.02 -20.33 -29.44
C ASN A 366 8.77 -21.00 -30.62
N SER A 367 9.74 -21.86 -30.34
CA SER A 367 10.60 -22.49 -31.35
C SER A 367 9.96 -23.70 -32.04
N VAL A 368 8.86 -24.22 -31.51
CA VAL A 368 8.14 -25.36 -32.09
C VAL A 368 7.50 -24.95 -33.43
N GLU A 369 8.00 -25.53 -34.54
CA GLU A 369 7.51 -25.25 -35.90
C GLU A 369 6.12 -25.83 -36.17
N GLU A 370 5.82 -27.07 -35.72
CA GLU A 370 4.51 -27.73 -35.89
C GLU A 370 3.58 -27.60 -34.67
N LEU A 371 3.52 -26.41 -34.04
CA LEU A 371 2.79 -26.20 -32.80
C LEU A 371 1.30 -26.60 -32.91
N SER A 372 0.60 -26.17 -33.97
CA SER A 372 -0.81 -26.53 -34.19
C SER A 372 -1.04 -28.05 -34.30
N ASN A 373 -0.16 -28.74 -35.03
CA ASN A 373 -0.29 -30.18 -35.27
C ASN A 373 -0.03 -30.99 -33.99
N ASN A 374 0.99 -30.60 -33.23
CA ASN A 374 1.32 -31.18 -31.93
C ASN A 374 0.19 -30.96 -30.91
N LEU A 375 -0.36 -29.74 -30.81
CA LEU A 375 -1.51 -29.48 -29.94
C LEU A 375 -2.73 -30.30 -30.34
N ARG A 376 -3.05 -30.37 -31.63
CA ARG A 376 -4.15 -31.20 -32.13
C ARG A 376 -3.99 -32.66 -31.70
N ARG A 377 -2.80 -33.24 -31.90
CA ARG A 377 -2.53 -34.64 -31.52
C ARG A 377 -2.62 -34.84 -30.01
N PHE A 378 -2.04 -33.93 -29.23
CA PHE A 378 -2.05 -33.98 -27.77
C PHE A 378 -3.47 -33.92 -27.20
N PHE A 379 -4.23 -32.88 -27.55
CA PHE A 379 -5.59 -32.69 -27.03
C PHE A 379 -6.58 -33.69 -27.61
N GLY A 380 -6.39 -34.15 -28.84
CA GLY A 380 -7.18 -35.24 -29.43
C GLY A 380 -7.00 -36.56 -28.69
N TYR A 381 -5.77 -36.88 -28.29
CA TYR A 381 -5.49 -38.05 -27.45
C TYR A 381 -6.25 -38.00 -26.11
N PHE A 382 -6.16 -36.88 -25.39
CA PHE A 382 -6.89 -36.76 -24.12
C PHE A 382 -8.40 -36.65 -24.29
N ALA A 383 -8.90 -36.05 -25.36
CA ALA A 383 -10.33 -36.01 -25.66
C ALA A 383 -10.91 -37.42 -25.84
N ASN A 384 -10.13 -38.36 -26.38
CA ASN A 384 -10.53 -39.77 -26.48
C ASN A 384 -10.54 -40.49 -25.12
N ILE A 385 -9.71 -40.07 -24.15
CA ILE A 385 -9.59 -40.70 -22.84
C ILE A 385 -10.62 -40.17 -21.85
N ILE A 386 -10.75 -38.84 -21.77
CA ILE A 386 -11.58 -38.18 -20.74
C ILE A 386 -12.81 -37.48 -21.29
N SER A 387 -13.05 -37.53 -22.61
CA SER A 387 -14.08 -36.78 -23.37
C SER A 387 -13.69 -35.35 -23.77
N VAL A 388 -14.27 -34.91 -24.90
CA VAL A 388 -14.18 -33.53 -25.41
C VAL A 388 -14.69 -32.52 -24.38
N GLU A 389 -15.76 -32.85 -23.65
CA GLU A 389 -16.36 -31.95 -22.65
C GLU A 389 -15.42 -31.68 -21.47
N ASN A 390 -14.71 -32.71 -20.99
CA ASN A 390 -13.76 -32.52 -19.89
C ASN A 390 -12.49 -31.82 -20.33
N VAL A 391 -11.98 -32.09 -21.54
CA VAL A 391 -10.85 -31.35 -22.11
C VAL A 391 -11.22 -29.89 -22.35
N ALA A 392 -12.47 -29.57 -22.73
CA ALA A 392 -12.93 -28.20 -22.91
C ALA A 392 -12.93 -27.36 -21.60
N LYS A 393 -12.87 -28.00 -20.43
CA LYS A 393 -12.70 -27.32 -19.13
C LYS A 393 -11.26 -26.87 -18.89
N TRP A 394 -10.29 -27.41 -19.63
CA TRP A 394 -8.89 -27.01 -19.53
C TRP A 394 -8.68 -25.60 -20.11
N ARG A 395 -7.61 -24.95 -19.65
CA ARG A 395 -7.21 -23.63 -20.13
C ARG A 395 -5.80 -23.69 -20.72
N ILE A 396 -5.52 -22.79 -21.64
CA ILE A 396 -4.22 -22.69 -22.29
C ILE A 396 -3.62 -21.33 -21.95
N GLU A 397 -2.50 -21.36 -21.26
CA GLU A 397 -1.72 -20.17 -20.93
C GLU A 397 -0.57 -20.03 -21.93
N LEU A 398 -0.49 -18.87 -22.56
CA LEU A 398 0.52 -18.51 -23.56
C LEU A 398 1.40 -17.38 -23.01
N SER A 399 2.71 -17.47 -23.18
CA SER A 399 3.57 -16.30 -22.96
C SER A 399 3.27 -15.20 -23.98
N SER A 400 3.56 -13.95 -23.64
CA SER A 400 3.42 -12.81 -24.57
C SER A 400 4.25 -12.95 -25.85
N GLN A 401 5.31 -13.77 -25.83
CA GLN A 401 6.11 -14.08 -27.01
C GLN A 401 5.38 -15.03 -27.96
N VAL A 402 4.57 -15.94 -27.41
CA VAL A 402 3.80 -16.96 -28.14
C VAL A 402 2.41 -16.44 -28.52
N SER A 403 1.93 -15.35 -27.92
CA SER A 403 0.57 -14.83 -28.18
C SER A 403 0.31 -14.42 -29.63
N SER A 404 1.36 -14.10 -30.40
CA SER A 404 1.24 -13.85 -31.85
C SER A 404 0.75 -15.06 -32.63
N LYS A 405 0.98 -16.29 -32.13
CA LYS A 405 0.52 -17.56 -32.72
C LYS A 405 -0.89 -17.96 -32.28
N ILE A 406 -1.63 -17.14 -31.52
CA ILE A 406 -2.92 -17.52 -30.95
C ILE A 406 -3.96 -17.97 -31.99
N VAL A 407 -3.94 -17.39 -33.20
CA VAL A 407 -4.84 -17.79 -34.30
C VAL A 407 -4.51 -19.19 -34.80
N GLU A 408 -3.22 -19.47 -34.98
CA GLU A 408 -2.71 -20.80 -35.36
C GLU A 408 -3.09 -21.84 -34.31
N ILE A 409 -2.86 -21.51 -33.03
CA ILE A 409 -3.21 -22.36 -31.88
C ILE A 409 -4.71 -22.63 -31.83
N LYS A 410 -5.56 -21.60 -32.00
CA LYS A 410 -7.03 -21.75 -32.03
C LYS A 410 -7.47 -22.71 -33.14
N SER A 411 -6.82 -22.68 -34.30
CA SER A 411 -7.15 -23.58 -35.42
C SER A 411 -6.93 -25.07 -35.09
N ALA A 412 -5.99 -25.39 -34.20
CA ALA A 412 -5.72 -26.77 -33.76
C ALA A 412 -6.92 -27.42 -33.07
N PHE A 413 -7.78 -26.62 -32.44
CA PHE A 413 -8.92 -27.09 -31.65
C PHE A 413 -10.24 -27.16 -32.43
N ASN A 414 -10.34 -26.44 -33.56
CA ASN A 414 -11.57 -26.37 -34.35
C ASN A 414 -12.04 -27.77 -34.79
N ASP A 415 -11.12 -28.58 -35.30
CA ASP A 415 -11.43 -29.91 -35.83
C ASP A 415 -11.70 -30.94 -34.72
N LEU A 416 -11.31 -30.64 -33.48
CA LEU A 416 -11.61 -31.45 -32.30
C LEU A 416 -12.96 -31.07 -31.67
N GLY A 417 -13.60 -29.98 -32.12
CA GLY A 417 -14.80 -29.43 -31.49
C GLY A 417 -14.57 -28.88 -30.08
N ILE A 418 -13.31 -28.61 -29.70
CA ILE A 418 -12.93 -28.10 -28.38
C ILE A 418 -12.86 -26.57 -28.45
N LYS A 419 -13.38 -25.88 -27.43
CA LYS A 419 -13.29 -24.42 -27.30
C LYS A 419 -12.59 -24.06 -25.98
N PRO A 420 -11.25 -24.17 -25.90
CA PRO A 420 -10.54 -23.89 -24.67
C PRO A 420 -10.52 -22.38 -24.40
N SER A 421 -10.43 -22.03 -23.11
CA SER A 421 -10.18 -20.65 -22.69
C SER A 421 -8.67 -20.36 -22.74
N PHE A 422 -8.31 -19.17 -23.23
CA PHE A 422 -6.92 -18.74 -23.35
C PHE A 422 -6.55 -17.72 -22.27
N ILE A 423 -5.33 -17.83 -21.75
CA ILE A 423 -4.70 -16.91 -20.79
C ILE A 423 -3.41 -16.41 -21.46
N ILE A 424 -3.13 -15.11 -21.39
CA ILE A 424 -1.88 -14.52 -21.86
C ILE A 424 -1.05 -14.08 -20.64
N ARG A 425 0.18 -14.57 -20.54
CA ARG A 425 1.13 -14.20 -19.47
C ARG A 425 2.10 -13.12 -19.96
N GLY A 426 2.38 -12.11 -19.13
CA GLY A 426 3.39 -11.09 -19.43
C GLY A 426 3.51 -10.01 -18.34
N ASP A 427 4.37 -9.02 -18.57
CA ASP A 427 4.57 -7.89 -17.66
C ASP A 427 3.57 -6.74 -17.92
N SER A 428 3.40 -5.82 -16.96
CA SER A 428 2.39 -4.75 -17.11
C SER A 428 2.53 -3.93 -18.40
N ALA A 429 3.74 -3.75 -18.94
CA ALA A 429 3.96 -2.95 -20.14
C ALA A 429 3.47 -3.70 -21.39
N THR A 430 3.83 -4.97 -21.51
CA THR A 430 3.40 -5.85 -22.61
C THR A 430 1.90 -6.02 -22.60
N LEU A 431 1.34 -6.16 -21.41
CA LEU A 431 -0.06 -6.41 -21.19
C LEU A 431 -0.93 -5.17 -21.46
N ALA A 432 -0.44 -3.98 -21.13
CA ALA A 432 -1.14 -2.72 -21.43
C ALA A 432 -1.33 -2.47 -22.94
N GLY A 433 -0.50 -3.08 -23.80
CA GLY A 433 -0.58 -2.91 -25.26
C GLY A 433 -1.56 -3.84 -25.99
N LEU A 434 -2.19 -4.79 -25.29
CA LEU A 434 -3.08 -5.78 -25.90
C LEU A 434 -4.51 -5.26 -26.06
N SER A 435 -5.23 -5.75 -27.08
CA SER A 435 -6.60 -5.32 -27.40
C SER A 435 -7.66 -5.98 -26.51
N ILE A 436 -8.86 -5.37 -26.42
CA ILE A 436 -9.98 -5.81 -25.54
C ILE A 436 -10.41 -7.26 -25.78
N SER A 437 -10.21 -7.81 -26.98
CA SER A 437 -10.57 -9.18 -27.35
C SER A 437 -9.55 -10.25 -26.93
N GLU A 438 -8.38 -9.87 -26.43
CA GLU A 438 -7.23 -10.77 -26.43
C GLU A 438 -6.84 -11.33 -25.07
N VAL A 439 -7.42 -10.90 -23.93
CA VAL A 439 -6.63 -11.06 -22.70
C VAL A 439 -7.29 -11.50 -21.41
N ALA A 440 -6.71 -12.57 -20.84
CA ALA A 440 -6.67 -12.84 -19.41
C ALA A 440 -5.21 -12.83 -18.98
N PHE A 441 -4.80 -11.86 -18.16
CA PHE A 441 -3.40 -11.68 -17.79
C PHE A 441 -2.99 -12.58 -16.62
N ASN A 442 -1.80 -13.16 -16.71
CA ASN A 442 -0.95 -13.45 -15.55
C ASN A 442 0.03 -12.29 -15.40
N LEU A 443 -0.17 -11.44 -14.40
CA LEU A 443 0.81 -10.42 -14.02
C LEU A 443 1.86 -11.04 -13.09
N ILE A 444 3.10 -11.16 -13.58
CA ILE A 444 4.27 -11.32 -12.73
C ILE A 444 4.75 -9.91 -12.38
N VAL A 445 4.55 -9.48 -11.14
CA VAL A 445 5.35 -8.37 -10.61
C VAL A 445 6.63 -8.95 -10.04
N GLY A 446 7.69 -8.83 -10.82
CA GLY A 446 9.06 -8.88 -10.34
C GLY A 446 9.45 -7.54 -9.73
N GLU A 447 8.83 -7.20 -8.60
CA GLU A 447 9.41 -6.25 -7.64
C GLU A 447 9.29 -6.86 -6.25
N ASN A 448 10.20 -6.49 -5.35
CA ASN A 448 10.37 -7.10 -4.03
C ASN A 448 9.16 -6.93 -3.08
N GLN A 449 8.02 -6.40 -3.52
CA GLN A 449 6.94 -5.92 -2.65
C GLN A 449 5.50 -6.13 -3.19
N ALA A 450 4.62 -6.63 -2.31
CA ALA A 450 3.21 -6.91 -2.57
C ALA A 450 2.36 -5.69 -2.99
N SER A 451 2.81 -4.47 -2.66
CA SER A 451 2.17 -3.20 -3.06
C SER A 451 2.12 -3.04 -4.58
N ALA A 452 3.20 -3.41 -5.27
CA ALA A 452 3.30 -3.30 -6.72
C ALA A 452 2.36 -4.27 -7.44
N VAL A 453 2.24 -5.52 -6.97
CA VAL A 453 1.26 -6.52 -7.49
C VAL A 453 -0.17 -5.96 -7.44
N VAL A 454 -0.55 -5.42 -6.28
CA VAL A 454 -1.89 -4.84 -6.06
C VAL A 454 -2.13 -3.61 -6.93
N TYR A 455 -1.12 -2.76 -7.10
CA TYR A 455 -1.23 -1.57 -7.93
C TYR A 455 -1.48 -1.94 -9.39
N GLN A 456 -0.71 -2.90 -9.93
CA GLN A 456 -0.86 -3.33 -11.31
C GLN A 456 -2.18 -4.08 -11.56
N SER A 457 -2.62 -4.92 -10.62
CA SER A 457 -3.91 -5.62 -10.75
C SER A 457 -5.09 -4.63 -10.84
N LYS A 458 -5.06 -3.55 -10.06
CA LYS A 458 -6.08 -2.49 -10.12
C LYS A 458 -6.06 -1.75 -11.45
N ARG A 459 -4.88 -1.42 -11.97
CA ARG A 459 -4.73 -0.74 -13.26
C ARG A 459 -5.27 -1.62 -14.41
N LEU A 460 -4.92 -2.90 -14.44
CA LEU A 460 -5.45 -3.82 -15.46
C LEU A 460 -6.95 -4.02 -15.33
N ARG A 461 -7.50 -4.12 -14.10
CA ARG A 461 -8.95 -4.22 -13.91
C ARG A 461 -9.69 -3.01 -14.48
N GLN A 462 -9.13 -1.80 -14.38
CA GLN A 462 -9.71 -0.60 -14.98
C GLN A 462 -9.68 -0.65 -16.51
N GLN A 463 -8.60 -1.16 -17.09
CA GLN A 463 -8.46 -1.29 -18.54
C GLN A 463 -9.34 -2.41 -19.12
N PHE A 464 -9.50 -3.52 -18.39
CA PHE A 464 -10.21 -4.73 -18.82
C PHE A 464 -11.31 -5.11 -17.80
N PRO A 465 -12.41 -4.35 -17.71
CA PRO A 465 -13.41 -4.52 -16.66
C PRO A 465 -14.17 -5.85 -16.73
N HIS A 466 -14.26 -6.47 -17.91
CA HIS A 466 -15.04 -7.70 -18.14
C HIS A 466 -14.20 -8.98 -18.32
N ALA A 467 -12.87 -8.86 -18.38
CA ALA A 467 -11.99 -10.02 -18.53
C ALA A 467 -11.76 -10.72 -17.18
N GLU A 468 -11.58 -12.06 -17.19
CA GLU A 468 -11.09 -12.77 -16.01
C GLU A 468 -9.62 -12.41 -15.74
N LEU A 469 -9.28 -12.03 -14.51
CA LEU A 469 -7.92 -11.67 -14.09
C LEU A 469 -7.34 -12.70 -13.13
N PHE A 470 -6.23 -13.32 -13.54
CA PHE A 470 -5.42 -14.22 -12.72
C PHE A 470 -4.21 -13.46 -12.16
N VAL A 471 -3.98 -13.56 -10.85
CA VAL A 471 -2.82 -12.92 -10.21
C VAL A 471 -1.96 -13.99 -9.54
N THR A 472 -0.73 -14.16 -10.02
CA THR A 472 0.21 -15.10 -9.44
C THR A 472 0.90 -14.51 -8.21
N TYR A 473 0.75 -15.17 -7.07
CA TYR A 473 1.46 -14.87 -5.85
C TYR A 473 2.74 -15.71 -5.75
N LEU A 474 3.90 -15.05 -5.81
CA LEU A 474 5.22 -15.67 -5.82
C LEU A 474 5.88 -15.76 -4.43
N GLY A 475 5.18 -15.38 -3.35
CA GLY A 475 5.82 -15.26 -2.03
C GLY A 475 6.84 -14.10 -1.98
N ILE A 476 7.78 -14.20 -1.05
CA ILE A 476 8.85 -13.24 -0.82
C ILE A 476 10.04 -13.64 -1.70
N THR A 477 10.27 -12.89 -2.76
CA THR A 477 11.28 -13.22 -3.78
C THR A 477 12.63 -12.57 -3.53
N LYS A 478 12.70 -11.56 -2.65
CA LYS A 478 13.94 -10.87 -2.33
C LYS A 478 14.93 -11.84 -1.68
N HIS A 479 16.08 -12.06 -2.34
CA HIS A 479 17.03 -13.11 -1.95
C HIS A 479 17.43 -13.07 -0.46
N ASN A 480 17.69 -11.88 0.09
CA ASN A 480 18.09 -11.76 1.49
C ASN A 480 16.92 -11.89 2.48
N LEU A 481 15.66 -11.87 2.04
CA LEU A 481 14.48 -12.06 2.88
C LEU A 481 13.77 -13.41 2.61
N ARG A 482 14.30 -14.22 1.69
CA ARG A 482 13.64 -15.41 1.16
C ARG A 482 13.25 -16.42 2.26
N ILE A 483 14.06 -16.56 3.31
CA ILE A 483 13.76 -17.47 4.44
C ILE A 483 12.44 -17.13 5.14
N LEU A 484 11.93 -15.90 5.01
CA LEU A 484 10.66 -15.51 5.60
C LEU A 484 9.47 -16.27 4.98
N ASN A 485 9.63 -16.85 3.77
CA ASN A 485 8.62 -17.71 3.13
C ASN A 485 8.21 -18.91 3.99
N ASP A 486 9.13 -19.39 4.84
CA ASP A 486 8.88 -20.55 5.70
C ASP A 486 8.21 -20.17 7.04
N THR A 487 8.06 -18.87 7.30
CA THR A 487 7.59 -18.33 8.58
C THR A 487 6.14 -17.87 8.51
N ASN A 488 5.53 -17.63 9.67
CA ASN A 488 4.19 -17.03 9.75
C ASN A 488 4.13 -15.62 9.14
N PHE A 489 5.27 -14.91 9.01
CA PHE A 489 5.31 -13.62 8.33
C PHE A 489 4.79 -13.75 6.88
N ALA A 490 5.22 -14.77 6.14
CA ALA A 490 4.75 -14.97 4.77
C ALA A 490 3.25 -15.31 4.72
N ALA A 491 2.72 -16.07 5.68
CA ALA A 491 1.30 -16.34 5.81
C ALA A 491 0.48 -15.05 6.05
N ALA A 492 0.93 -14.21 6.99
CA ALA A 492 0.29 -12.94 7.30
C ALA A 492 0.35 -11.95 6.12
N MET A 493 1.49 -11.91 5.41
CA MET A 493 1.69 -11.07 4.23
C MET A 493 0.87 -11.56 3.03
N PHE A 494 0.76 -12.87 2.83
CA PHE A 494 -0.14 -13.45 1.85
C PHE A 494 -1.58 -12.99 2.12
N MET A 495 -2.07 -13.10 3.36
CA MET A 495 -3.43 -12.64 3.73
C MET A 495 -3.64 -11.16 3.44
N LYS A 496 -2.71 -10.30 3.87
CA LYS A 496 -2.75 -8.85 3.61
C LYS A 496 -2.82 -8.55 2.11
N THR A 497 -2.07 -9.30 1.31
CA THR A 497 -2.02 -9.15 -0.15
C THR A 497 -3.31 -9.66 -0.79
N ALA A 498 -3.76 -10.85 -0.43
CA ALA A 498 -4.96 -11.49 -0.93
C ALA A 498 -6.22 -10.64 -0.67
N PHE A 499 -6.32 -9.99 0.49
CA PHE A 499 -7.40 -9.04 0.78
C PHE A 499 -7.42 -7.88 -0.22
N LYS A 500 -6.26 -7.25 -0.46
CA LYS A 500 -6.17 -6.14 -1.43
C LYS A 500 -6.42 -6.60 -2.87
N LEU A 501 -5.96 -7.80 -3.24
CA LEU A 501 -6.21 -8.38 -4.55
C LEU A 501 -7.69 -8.73 -4.75
N SER A 502 -8.44 -9.02 -3.69
CA SER A 502 -9.87 -9.31 -3.76
C SER A 502 -10.70 -8.15 -4.32
N GLU A 503 -10.14 -6.93 -4.37
CA GLU A 503 -10.78 -5.76 -4.99
C GLU A 503 -10.58 -5.71 -6.52
N SER A 504 -9.71 -6.54 -7.10
CA SER A 504 -9.32 -6.41 -8.52
C SER A 504 -9.09 -7.72 -9.27
N ALA A 505 -8.77 -8.83 -8.61
CA ALA A 505 -8.53 -10.14 -9.23
C ALA A 505 -9.79 -11.02 -9.23
N ASP A 506 -9.85 -12.02 -10.10
CA ASP A 506 -10.86 -13.09 -10.03
C ASP A 506 -10.28 -14.39 -9.45
N HIS A 507 -8.99 -14.62 -9.74
CA HIS A 507 -8.25 -15.80 -9.34
C HIS A 507 -6.88 -15.41 -8.79
N ILE A 508 -6.46 -16.04 -7.69
CA ILE A 508 -5.09 -15.95 -7.18
C ILE A 508 -4.41 -17.29 -7.46
N ALA A 509 -3.33 -17.26 -8.24
CA ALA A 509 -2.52 -18.43 -8.56
C ALA A 509 -1.31 -18.52 -7.62
N LEU A 510 -1.05 -19.70 -7.07
CA LEU A 510 0.07 -19.96 -6.18
C LEU A 510 1.23 -20.56 -6.99
N ALA A 511 2.43 -20.02 -6.75
CA ALA A 511 3.60 -20.32 -7.57
C ALA A 511 3.99 -21.79 -7.60
N MET A 512 3.83 -22.49 -6.47
CA MET A 512 4.32 -23.87 -6.29
C MET A 512 3.59 -24.52 -5.12
N LEU A 513 3.22 -25.79 -5.27
CA LEU A 513 2.69 -26.58 -4.14
C LEU A 513 3.80 -27.05 -3.20
N GLN A 514 4.83 -27.68 -3.73
CA GLN A 514 5.84 -28.42 -2.98
C GLN A 514 7.23 -27.89 -3.35
N ASP A 515 8.07 -27.63 -2.35
CA ASP A 515 9.46 -27.25 -2.59
C ASP A 515 10.23 -28.31 -3.36
N ASN A 516 11.23 -27.87 -4.10
CA ASN A 516 12.19 -28.77 -4.73
C ASN A 516 13.14 -29.35 -3.67
N GLU A 517 13.68 -30.52 -3.96
CA GLU A 517 14.66 -31.17 -3.09
C GLU A 517 15.88 -30.26 -2.88
N HIS A 518 16.27 -30.10 -1.61
CA HIS A 518 17.40 -29.29 -1.21
C HIS A 518 18.13 -29.92 -0.02
N GLN A 519 19.31 -29.40 0.32
CA GLN A 519 20.13 -29.90 1.43
C GLN A 519 19.50 -29.66 2.81
N GLN A 520 18.62 -28.66 2.95
CA GLN A 520 17.94 -28.34 4.20
C GLN A 520 16.44 -28.55 4.08
N LEU A 521 15.80 -28.84 5.22
CA LEU A 521 14.35 -29.01 5.29
C LEU A 521 13.59 -27.73 4.90
N LEU A 522 14.10 -26.58 5.36
CA LEU A 522 13.58 -25.23 5.09
C LEU A 522 14.70 -24.38 4.50
N ASP A 523 14.43 -23.68 3.40
CA ASP A 523 15.41 -22.86 2.66
C ASP A 523 14.78 -21.60 2.00
N GLY A 524 13.59 -21.23 2.46
CA GLY A 524 12.82 -20.10 1.96
C GLY A 524 12.19 -20.31 0.58
N GLN A 525 12.11 -21.52 0.05
CA GLN A 525 11.37 -21.78 -1.19
C GLN A 525 9.86 -21.45 -1.03
N ASN A 526 9.20 -21.17 -2.16
CA ASN A 526 7.82 -20.67 -2.20
C ASN A 526 6.73 -21.74 -2.06
N GLY A 527 7.09 -23.00 -1.85
CA GLY A 527 6.12 -24.09 -1.75
C GLY A 527 5.22 -23.92 -0.52
N LEU A 528 3.96 -24.33 -0.64
CA LEU A 528 3.07 -24.45 0.51
C LEU A 528 3.50 -25.61 1.43
N THR A 529 4.26 -26.56 0.91
CA THR A 529 4.87 -27.65 1.65
C THR A 529 6.36 -27.75 1.38
N THR A 530 7.11 -28.29 2.33
CA THR A 530 8.49 -28.74 2.10
C THR A 530 8.53 -29.85 1.06
N PHE A 531 9.73 -30.22 0.59
CA PHE A 531 9.92 -31.38 -0.27
C PHE A 531 9.39 -32.68 0.39
N SER A 532 9.51 -32.83 1.71
CA SER A 532 8.95 -33.94 2.49
C SER A 532 7.45 -33.79 2.82
N MET A 533 6.74 -32.88 2.17
CA MET A 533 5.29 -32.65 2.31
C MET A 533 4.85 -32.17 3.71
N LEU A 534 5.77 -31.58 4.50
CA LEU A 534 5.41 -30.86 5.72
C LEU A 534 4.78 -29.53 5.36
N ARG A 535 3.66 -29.20 5.99
CA ARG A 535 2.87 -28.00 5.67
C ARG A 535 3.53 -26.77 6.28
N LYS A 536 3.79 -25.76 5.44
CA LYS A 536 4.29 -24.45 5.88
C LYS A 536 3.16 -23.57 6.40
N PRO A 537 3.44 -22.51 7.17
CA PRO A 537 2.47 -21.51 7.61
C PRO A 537 1.50 -21.04 6.48
N MET A 538 2.05 -20.69 5.31
CA MET A 538 1.26 -20.23 4.16
C MET A 538 0.18 -21.22 3.69
N PHE A 539 0.40 -22.54 3.86
CA PHE A 539 -0.61 -23.56 3.57
C PHE A 539 -1.92 -23.30 4.32
N TYR A 540 -1.81 -22.95 5.60
CA TYR A 540 -2.96 -22.74 6.47
C TYR A 540 -3.67 -21.42 6.16
N ALA A 541 -2.91 -20.36 5.89
CA ALA A 541 -3.45 -19.10 5.41
C ALA A 541 -4.26 -19.27 4.11
N VAL A 542 -3.74 -20.00 3.12
CA VAL A 542 -4.48 -20.35 1.89
C VAL A 542 -5.74 -21.16 2.22
N SER A 543 -5.62 -22.17 3.09
CA SER A 543 -6.75 -22.99 3.54
C SER A 543 -7.84 -22.16 4.23
N PHE A 544 -7.46 -21.11 4.96
CA PHE A 544 -8.39 -20.20 5.62
C PHE A 544 -9.03 -19.23 4.63
N PHE A 545 -8.23 -18.63 3.76
CA PHE A 545 -8.70 -17.72 2.72
C PHE A 545 -9.74 -18.37 1.81
N ASN A 546 -9.50 -19.62 1.38
CA ASN A 546 -10.44 -20.36 0.53
C ASN A 546 -11.71 -20.87 1.25
N ARG A 547 -11.84 -20.61 2.56
CA ARG A 547 -13.05 -20.89 3.35
C ARG A 547 -13.97 -19.69 3.51
N GLN A 548 -13.65 -18.55 2.89
CA GLN A 548 -14.60 -17.44 2.80
C GLN A 548 -15.93 -17.89 2.18
N SER A 549 -17.00 -17.19 2.57
CA SER A 549 -18.35 -17.47 2.12
C SER A 549 -18.63 -16.93 0.71
N SER A 550 -19.82 -17.19 0.18
CA SER A 550 -20.22 -16.84 -1.18
C SER A 550 -20.35 -15.33 -1.45
N GLN A 551 -20.41 -14.49 -0.41
CA GLN A 551 -20.52 -13.03 -0.55
C GLN A 551 -19.55 -12.33 0.41
N ILE A 552 -18.84 -11.31 -0.06
CA ILE A 552 -17.90 -10.51 0.75
C ILE A 552 -18.59 -9.22 1.18
N PHE A 553 -18.66 -8.95 2.47
CA PHE A 553 -19.29 -7.72 3.00
C PHE A 553 -18.34 -6.54 3.09
N GLU A 554 -17.12 -6.80 3.56
CA GLU A 554 -16.13 -5.76 3.76
C GLU A 554 -14.73 -6.33 3.64
N ILE A 555 -13.88 -5.57 2.95
CA ILE A 555 -12.45 -5.80 2.84
C ILE A 555 -11.77 -4.59 3.47
N LYS A 556 -10.86 -4.84 4.42
CA LYS A 556 -9.94 -3.85 4.98
C LYS A 556 -8.52 -4.36 4.87
N GLU A 557 -7.59 -3.52 5.29
CA GLU A 557 -6.16 -3.84 5.23
C GLU A 557 -5.78 -5.15 5.94
N ASN A 558 -6.40 -5.45 7.09
CA ASN A 558 -6.02 -6.57 7.94
C ASN A 558 -7.18 -7.54 8.23
N TYR A 559 -8.34 -7.36 7.60
CA TYR A 559 -9.44 -8.30 7.74
C TYR A 559 -10.36 -8.31 6.53
N LEU A 560 -11.07 -9.43 6.37
CA LEU A 560 -12.11 -9.64 5.37
C LEU A 560 -13.31 -10.31 6.05
N THR A 561 -14.51 -9.82 5.76
CA THR A 561 -15.77 -10.38 6.29
C THR A 561 -16.63 -10.93 5.16
N SER A 562 -17.25 -12.08 5.39
CA SER A 562 -18.09 -12.76 4.40
C SER A 562 -19.34 -13.37 4.99
N TYR A 563 -20.32 -13.66 4.13
CA TYR A 563 -21.60 -14.26 4.46
C TYR A 563 -22.05 -15.26 3.41
N ASP A 564 -22.70 -16.34 3.85
CA ASP A 564 -23.13 -17.44 2.96
C ASP A 564 -24.60 -17.36 2.52
N GLY A 565 -25.35 -16.34 2.95
CA GLY A 565 -26.78 -16.22 2.67
C GLY A 565 -27.69 -16.95 3.67
N ARG A 566 -27.15 -17.76 4.58
CA ARG A 566 -27.89 -18.68 5.48
C ARG A 566 -27.47 -18.54 6.95
N ARG A 567 -27.32 -17.31 7.43
CA ARG A 567 -26.92 -16.97 8.81
C ARG A 567 -25.54 -17.51 9.23
N ASN A 568 -24.66 -17.86 8.28
CA ASN A 568 -23.25 -18.17 8.59
C ASN A 568 -22.32 -17.06 8.11
N TYR A 569 -21.56 -16.52 9.05
CA TYR A 569 -20.66 -15.40 8.84
C TYR A 569 -19.23 -15.85 9.03
N SER A 570 -18.31 -15.31 8.24
CA SER A 570 -16.89 -15.59 8.42
C SER A 570 -16.08 -14.30 8.48
N VAL A 571 -15.04 -14.32 9.30
CA VAL A 571 -14.12 -13.20 9.49
C VAL A 571 -12.70 -13.74 9.42
N LEU A 572 -11.97 -13.32 8.41
CA LEU A 572 -10.54 -13.58 8.25
C LEU A 572 -9.77 -12.36 8.77
N ILE A 573 -8.78 -12.58 9.63
CA ILE A 573 -8.04 -11.52 10.31
C ILE A 573 -6.55 -11.87 10.28
N THR A 574 -5.71 -10.90 9.95
CA THR A 574 -4.25 -11.04 10.00
C THR A 574 -3.64 -9.93 10.87
N ASN A 575 -2.51 -10.21 11.51
CA ASN A 575 -1.73 -9.22 12.27
C ASN A 575 -0.27 -9.16 11.77
N PRO A 576 -0.05 -8.67 10.53
CA PRO A 576 1.25 -8.73 9.88
C PRO A 576 2.27 -7.83 10.58
N SER A 577 3.49 -8.34 10.77
CA SER A 577 4.64 -7.53 11.21
C SER A 577 5.15 -6.66 10.06
N VAL A 578 5.99 -5.70 10.39
CA VAL A 578 6.66 -4.84 9.41
C VAL A 578 8.14 -5.19 9.36
N VAL A 579 8.75 -5.16 8.18
CA VAL A 579 10.20 -5.38 8.03
C VAL A 579 10.93 -4.07 8.38
N ARG A 580 11.79 -4.11 9.40
CA ARG A 580 12.59 -2.98 9.92
C ARG A 580 13.85 -2.69 9.09
N SER A 581 14.41 -3.71 8.44
CA SER A 581 15.59 -3.60 7.61
C SER A 581 15.62 -4.70 6.57
N GLU A 582 15.83 -4.32 5.31
CA GLU A 582 16.01 -5.25 4.22
C GLU A 582 17.46 -5.30 3.70
N SER A 583 18.43 -4.74 4.44
CA SER A 583 19.86 -4.74 4.06
C SER A 583 20.67 -5.85 4.72
N THR A 584 20.15 -6.45 5.78
CA THR A 584 20.79 -7.51 6.53
C THR A 584 20.56 -8.87 5.89
N ARG A 585 21.59 -9.72 5.90
CA ARG A 585 21.44 -11.15 5.65
C ARG A 585 20.83 -11.78 6.91
N ILE A 586 19.78 -12.57 6.73
CA ILE A 586 19.07 -13.24 7.83
C ILE A 586 19.16 -14.76 7.69
N ASP A 587 18.98 -15.44 8.82
CA ASP A 587 18.86 -16.89 8.98
C ASP A 587 17.69 -17.24 9.91
N TYR A 588 17.44 -18.53 10.15
CA TYR A 588 16.33 -18.99 11.00
C TYR A 588 16.48 -18.64 12.47
N ASP A 589 17.65 -18.21 12.92
CA ASP A 589 17.90 -17.82 14.30
C ASP A 589 17.70 -16.32 14.52
N ASN A 590 17.98 -15.49 13.51
CA ASN A 590 18.00 -14.04 13.66
C ASN A 590 16.90 -13.28 12.90
N PHE A 591 16.06 -13.93 12.08
CA PHE A 591 15.07 -13.21 11.26
C PHE A 591 14.08 -12.37 12.07
N HIS A 592 13.80 -12.72 13.32
CA HIS A 592 12.97 -11.89 14.21
C HIS A 592 13.55 -10.48 14.43
N SER A 593 14.88 -10.33 14.37
CA SER A 593 15.55 -9.03 14.57
C SER A 593 15.22 -7.99 13.50
N ILE A 594 14.81 -8.45 12.31
CA ILE A 594 14.40 -7.58 11.21
C ILE A 594 12.89 -7.35 11.17
N LEU A 595 12.11 -7.97 12.06
CA LEU A 595 10.67 -7.82 12.11
C LEU A 595 10.26 -6.93 13.29
N VAL A 596 9.36 -6.00 13.03
CA VAL A 596 8.66 -5.23 14.06
C VAL A 596 7.42 -6.01 14.47
N GLU A 597 7.62 -6.93 15.41
CA GLU A 597 6.58 -7.82 15.91
C GLU A 597 5.75 -7.11 16.99
N ARG A 598 4.42 -7.12 16.82
CA ARG A 598 3.49 -6.45 17.75
C ARG A 598 2.28 -7.32 18.03
N THR A 599 1.97 -7.52 19.30
CA THR A 599 0.68 -8.07 19.74
C THR A 599 -0.41 -7.01 19.59
N ALA A 600 -1.57 -7.38 19.05
CA ALA A 600 -2.72 -6.50 18.88
C ALA A 600 -3.95 -7.04 19.62
N LYS A 601 -4.70 -6.17 20.29
CA LYS A 601 -6.06 -6.50 20.75
C LYS A 601 -7.05 -6.26 19.61
N LYS A 602 -7.84 -7.27 19.27
CA LYS A 602 -8.91 -7.17 18.27
C LYS A 602 -10.25 -7.25 18.98
N MET A 603 -11.15 -6.35 18.61
CA MET A 603 -12.54 -6.37 19.07
C MET A 603 -13.42 -6.65 17.86
N VAL A 604 -14.14 -7.78 17.88
CA VAL A 604 -15.09 -8.11 16.83
C VAL A 604 -16.46 -7.70 17.31
N LYS A 605 -17.11 -6.80 16.56
CA LYS A 605 -18.51 -6.40 16.74
C LYS A 605 -19.30 -6.88 15.53
N VAL A 606 -20.27 -7.75 15.75
CA VAL A 606 -21.22 -8.17 14.74
C VAL A 606 -22.59 -7.62 15.13
N THR A 607 -23.18 -6.85 14.26
CA THR A 607 -24.47 -6.16 14.46
C THR A 607 -25.46 -6.63 13.41
N GLY A 608 -26.76 -6.64 13.72
CA GLY A 608 -27.79 -7.15 12.81
C GLY A 608 -27.85 -8.68 12.74
N LEU A 609 -27.36 -9.38 13.76
CA LEU A 609 -27.53 -10.84 13.84
C LEU A 609 -28.96 -11.20 14.22
N ALA A 610 -29.42 -12.37 13.81
CA ALA A 610 -30.64 -12.92 14.41
C ALA A 610 -30.38 -13.19 15.90
N ASN A 611 -31.37 -12.94 16.76
CA ASN A 611 -31.27 -13.39 18.14
C ASN A 611 -31.32 -14.92 18.19
N GLY A 612 -30.55 -15.53 19.09
CA GLY A 612 -30.47 -16.99 19.22
C GLY A 612 -29.05 -17.47 19.54
N CYS A 613 -28.83 -18.78 19.46
CA CYS A 613 -27.55 -19.38 19.80
C CYS A 613 -26.65 -19.49 18.57
N TYR A 614 -25.39 -19.03 18.69
CA TYR A 614 -24.36 -19.16 17.66
C TYR A 614 -23.20 -20.01 18.15
N MET A 615 -22.69 -20.86 17.26
CA MET A 615 -21.40 -21.52 17.43
C MET A 615 -20.31 -20.71 16.72
N ILE A 616 -19.30 -20.27 17.48
CA ILE A 616 -18.12 -19.60 16.97
C ILE A 616 -16.98 -20.61 16.91
N LYS A 617 -16.52 -20.91 15.70
CA LYS A 617 -15.32 -21.74 15.45
C LYS A 617 -14.16 -20.82 15.08
N SER A 618 -13.19 -20.69 15.98
CA SER A 618 -11.95 -19.96 15.76
C SER A 618 -10.86 -20.93 15.35
N ARG A 619 -10.24 -20.70 14.19
CA ARG A 619 -9.01 -21.39 13.78
C ARG A 619 -7.87 -20.39 13.80
N ILE A 620 -6.76 -20.78 14.42
CA ILE A 620 -5.64 -19.88 14.69
C ILE A 620 -4.37 -20.54 14.14
N GLU A 621 -3.71 -19.84 13.25
CA GLU A 621 -2.35 -20.17 12.84
C GLU A 621 -1.39 -19.45 13.80
N ASN A 622 -0.80 -20.22 14.71
CA ASN A 622 -0.06 -19.72 15.87
C ASN A 622 1.46 -19.72 15.61
N HIS A 623 2.13 -18.61 15.94
CA HIS A 623 3.59 -18.46 15.84
C HIS A 623 4.35 -19.37 16.83
N TYR A 624 3.78 -19.68 18.01
CA TYR A 624 4.48 -20.45 19.05
C TYR A 624 4.64 -21.95 18.74
N VAL A 625 4.05 -22.42 17.64
CA VAL A 625 4.06 -23.83 17.16
C VAL A 625 4.39 -23.90 15.66
N GLY A 626 4.94 -22.82 15.08
CA GLY A 626 5.29 -22.75 13.67
C GLY A 626 6.38 -23.77 13.29
N LEU A 627 6.34 -24.26 12.04
CA LEU A 627 7.25 -25.27 11.53
C LEU A 627 8.73 -24.88 11.72
N THR A 628 9.08 -23.60 11.56
CA THR A 628 10.44 -23.08 11.77
C THR A 628 10.91 -23.23 13.21
N LYS A 629 10.04 -22.97 14.19
CA LYS A 629 10.35 -23.15 15.61
C LYS A 629 10.49 -24.63 15.97
N LEU A 630 9.54 -25.46 15.54
CA LEU A 630 9.61 -26.89 15.83
C LEU A 630 10.84 -27.55 15.19
N TRP A 631 11.22 -27.11 14.00
CA TRP A 631 12.46 -27.55 13.36
C TRP A 631 13.71 -27.06 14.10
N LYS A 632 13.69 -25.83 14.62
CA LYS A 632 14.73 -25.32 15.51
C LYS A 632 14.86 -26.13 16.81
N ASP A 633 13.74 -26.55 17.40
CA ASP A 633 13.72 -27.41 18.59
C ASP A 633 14.28 -28.83 18.30
N LEU A 634 14.35 -29.22 17.02
CA LEU A 634 15.02 -30.44 16.53
C LEU A 634 16.42 -30.13 15.97
N ASP A 635 17.11 -29.11 16.50
CA ASP A 635 18.45 -28.69 16.09
C ASP A 635 18.61 -28.44 14.57
N GLN A 636 17.52 -28.05 13.91
CA GLN A 636 17.49 -27.74 12.47
C GLN A 636 18.04 -28.87 11.59
N LEU A 637 17.73 -30.13 11.93
CA LEU A 637 18.19 -31.30 11.18
C LEU A 637 17.83 -31.20 9.68
N PRO A 638 18.80 -31.39 8.75
CA PRO A 638 18.58 -31.20 7.32
C PRO A 638 17.63 -32.22 6.70
N LYS A 639 17.64 -33.45 7.24
CA LYS A 639 16.76 -34.55 6.82
C LYS A 639 16.12 -35.16 8.05
N LEU A 640 14.84 -35.46 7.94
CA LEU A 640 14.04 -36.04 9.01
C LEU A 640 13.63 -37.45 8.64
N ASN A 641 13.65 -38.36 9.61
CA ASN A 641 13.05 -39.68 9.47
C ASN A 641 11.51 -39.59 9.50
N LEU A 642 10.82 -40.71 9.28
CA LEU A 642 9.35 -40.73 9.21
C LEU A 642 8.68 -40.34 10.54
N GLU A 643 9.27 -40.71 11.69
CA GLU A 643 8.73 -40.40 13.01
C GLU A 643 8.81 -38.90 13.30
N GLU A 644 9.95 -38.28 13.01
CA GLU A 644 10.17 -36.84 13.15
C GLU A 644 9.25 -36.04 12.21
N GLN A 645 9.06 -36.50 10.98
CA GLN A 645 8.12 -35.89 10.03
C GLN A 645 6.67 -35.98 10.56
N ASP A 646 6.26 -37.14 11.07
CA ASP A 646 4.93 -37.32 11.67
C ASP A 646 4.73 -36.42 12.89
N TYR A 647 5.75 -36.31 13.74
CA TYR A 647 5.75 -35.40 14.89
C TYR A 647 5.53 -33.95 14.44
N LEU A 648 6.33 -33.44 13.50
CA LEU A 648 6.20 -32.08 12.99
C LEU A 648 4.85 -31.85 12.30
N ASN A 649 4.38 -32.79 11.48
CA ASN A 649 3.10 -32.67 10.78
C ASN A 649 1.90 -32.64 11.75
N ARG A 650 1.97 -33.36 12.88
CA ARG A 650 0.92 -33.32 13.92
C ARG A 650 0.96 -32.06 14.77
N LYS A 651 2.15 -31.51 15.02
CA LYS A 651 2.32 -30.33 15.88
C LYS A 651 2.14 -29.00 15.12
N SER A 652 2.48 -28.95 13.84
CA SER A 652 2.36 -27.76 13.00
C SER A 652 0.94 -27.43 12.54
N VAL A 653 -0.09 -28.19 12.95
CA VAL A 653 -1.49 -27.91 12.60
C VAL A 653 -2.05 -26.73 13.40
N THR A 654 -3.02 -26.04 12.82
CA THR A 654 -3.67 -24.87 13.43
C THR A 654 -4.51 -25.24 14.64
N ASP A 655 -4.50 -24.39 15.67
CA ASP A 655 -5.36 -24.51 16.83
C ASP A 655 -6.83 -24.29 16.43
N MET A 656 -7.75 -25.00 17.08
CA MET A 656 -9.19 -24.80 16.92
C MET A 656 -9.86 -24.63 18.28
N VAL A 657 -10.56 -23.52 18.43
CA VAL A 657 -11.37 -23.22 19.62
C VAL A 657 -12.82 -23.08 19.18
N ILE A 658 -13.73 -23.80 19.85
CA ILE A 658 -15.16 -23.75 19.58
C ILE A 658 -15.86 -23.22 20.83
N ARG A 659 -16.74 -22.24 20.66
CA ARG A 659 -17.55 -21.67 21.73
C ARG A 659 -18.99 -21.50 21.25
N GLN A 660 -19.95 -21.65 22.15
CA GLN A 660 -21.34 -21.27 21.91
C GLN A 660 -21.62 -19.95 22.61
N VAL A 661 -22.31 -19.04 21.94
CA VAL A 661 -22.63 -17.71 22.45
C VAL A 661 -24.09 -17.40 22.11
N GLU A 662 -24.82 -16.89 23.11
CA GLU A 662 -26.18 -16.40 22.94
C GLU A 662 -26.14 -14.95 22.45
N VAL A 663 -26.85 -14.65 21.36
CA VAL A 663 -26.96 -13.30 20.79
C VAL A 663 -28.30 -12.69 21.20
N LYS A 664 -28.22 -11.52 21.84
CA LYS A 664 -29.35 -10.68 22.24
C LYS A 664 -29.22 -9.31 21.60
N ASP A 665 -30.35 -8.64 21.42
CA ASP A 665 -30.42 -7.29 20.83
C ASP A 665 -29.73 -7.17 19.47
N HIS A 666 -29.69 -8.26 18.69
CA HIS A 666 -29.07 -8.35 17.38
C HIS A 666 -27.56 -8.05 17.36
N ASN A 667 -26.87 -8.12 18.51
CA ASN A 667 -25.48 -7.73 18.64
C ASN A 667 -24.64 -8.82 19.31
N LEU A 668 -23.46 -9.07 18.75
CA LEU A 668 -22.43 -9.93 19.32
C LEU A 668 -21.12 -9.15 19.37
N GLN A 669 -20.49 -9.14 20.54
CA GLN A 669 -19.17 -8.55 20.70
C GLN A 669 -18.26 -9.44 21.52
N PHE A 670 -17.02 -9.58 21.08
CA PHE A 670 -15.97 -10.24 21.85
C PHE A 670 -14.60 -9.70 21.48
N GLU A 671 -13.67 -9.82 22.42
CA GLU A 671 -12.29 -9.42 22.23
C GLU A 671 -11.35 -10.62 22.30
N PHE A 672 -10.23 -10.52 21.60
CA PHE A 672 -9.12 -11.45 21.73
C PHE A 672 -7.80 -10.75 21.40
N LYS A 673 -6.71 -11.34 21.88
CA LYS A 673 -5.35 -10.89 21.56
C LYS A 673 -4.83 -11.71 20.38
N MET A 674 -4.20 -11.03 19.44
CA MET A 674 -3.45 -11.64 18.34
C MET A 674 -1.98 -11.33 18.51
N GLN A 675 -1.13 -12.35 18.39
CA GLN A 675 0.32 -12.16 18.29
C GLN A 675 0.72 -11.65 16.92
N ALA A 676 1.98 -11.24 16.81
CA ALA A 676 2.57 -10.86 15.54
C ALA A 676 2.48 -12.02 14.53
N ASN A 677 2.14 -11.69 13.29
CA ASN A 677 2.00 -12.60 12.15
C ASN A 677 0.93 -13.70 12.29
N GLU A 678 0.04 -13.64 13.29
CA GLU A 678 -1.06 -14.62 13.37
C GLU A 678 -2.12 -14.38 12.30
N VAL A 679 -2.65 -15.49 11.79
CA VAL A 679 -3.84 -15.52 10.93
C VAL A 679 -4.95 -16.23 11.67
N VAL A 680 -6.11 -15.58 11.75
CA VAL A 680 -7.29 -16.08 12.44
C VAL A 680 -8.46 -16.17 11.47
N TYR A 681 -9.11 -17.32 11.43
CA TYR A 681 -10.39 -17.53 10.75
C TYR A 681 -11.48 -17.81 11.77
N LEU A 682 -12.42 -16.89 11.87
CA LEU A 682 -13.62 -17.00 12.69
C LEU A 682 -14.79 -17.42 11.80
N HIS A 683 -15.52 -18.45 12.20
CA HIS A 683 -16.74 -18.88 11.54
C HIS A 683 -17.88 -18.92 12.55
N LEU A 684 -18.86 -18.06 12.36
CA LEU A 684 -20.05 -17.92 13.20
C LEU A 684 -21.20 -18.65 12.52
N ILE A 685 -21.77 -19.65 13.20
CA ILE A 685 -22.80 -20.54 12.68
C ILE A 685 -24.04 -20.43 13.57
N TYR A 686 -25.18 -20.02 13.02
CA TYR A 686 -26.44 -19.99 13.75
C TYR A 686 -26.93 -21.42 14.03
N LEU A 687 -27.40 -21.68 15.26
CA LEU A 687 -27.89 -23.00 15.67
C LEU A 687 -29.42 -23.03 15.73
N TYR A 688 -30.02 -22.18 16.55
CA TYR A 688 -31.47 -22.09 16.77
C TYR A 688 -31.87 -20.78 17.42
#